data_AF-W7A492-F1
#
_entry.id   AF-W7A492-F1
#
_cell.length_a   1.000
_cell.length_b   1.000
_cell.length_c   1.000
_cell.angle_alpha   90.00
_cell.angle_beta   90.00
_cell.angle_gamma   90.00
#
_symmetry.space_group_name_H-M   'P 1'
#
loop_
_entity.id
_entity.type
_entity.pdbx_description
1 polymer ?
#
loop_
_entity_poly.entity_id
_entity_poly.type
_entity_poly.pdbx_seq_one_letter_code
_entity_poly.pdbx_strand_id
1 'polypeptide(L)'
;MTALFNVSLSIMLVLLVLKGNIRCSNHREFNVEELKNMIDNKELYMNLKVLERNIITSLHSDELKVPIVTPENVSYLKDMSNFKTIKISSEDGISNIYIIPRTDANANDLIRYEHITKEQLIKSYTLEKSDLVKKKIIIIRALKIIKLMLTPMISYRKTQNLKESLMRINEIFHYNDDLFKNHISNTYSDEYFRRIINHIEELKKFDPKNNAYASTILKNATFNVERSSELLFTTNDDISFMENLDKISNSYGISMYHLVGSHLIALGYFVVLKLALKKFQNYFVQGELRFFSWQKILQYNMSDRFRLLDAMCDADGAVYSDMKRRKIYLKKNRNCTSEECVILEFLIHHFNKYQMELITNIYQEDFKTQVLLEHKHMKDDFFRFMCNSIYYCNVNNNAPFIKEDMIETPLNNRTFYFRRTDPFMLYTNYLNFVMRYHHFTPKEILYMHFLNLIGILNNESKAYVSSLHLPGYYNAIELAFDDNSSIADLFRNLIECIRGCISSRKEKRPSRIKYQFVHEELRIAKCDMCKGTYIYINKKNAENPSMLQKYYNYVAKVVKIDKVSTLIRNVNIYEDYDNFLTNDISWYTFLLLFRLTSYKGIVSNNVAEAMYLSLKKNDSFHRTVTTSYWFPSALKKAYTLYVRRNIPVSLVEKLENMLSRSSIEKMKRSIRFMVHVNSYLQVDFFSYLNEPPIGELRPSALSIMIEHKFKEWYDNSQIGYFFLNYDNEYARKRMRDNMKSGNFVAPKYQKWNLVLRRYVMKAYESYFEQRNVKNLFKYYNFYNISKRILLMKDCYELYSKHYEDIIFLADIFNIRKYLSSTPRRKFLIDRALYYMHSIAGNSLNFYRYGIIYGFTMNEKCFIEIVDELFGIYKANRNIFSDISFLQAVYFLFRKVENSFSIQRRNDEMSLSNIFFFNVSESYSKMSKEQREEEIHNSM
;
A
#
# COMPACT_ATOMS: atom_id res chain seq x y z
N MET A 1 76.61 -28.86 4.73
CA MET A 1 75.63 -28.08 5.53
C MET A 1 74.38 -27.72 4.70
N THR A 2 73.88 -28.64 3.86
CA THR A 2 72.79 -28.38 2.88
C THR A 2 71.71 -29.47 2.88
N ALA A 3 71.55 -30.20 3.99
CA ALA A 3 70.55 -31.27 4.14
C ALA A 3 69.48 -31.00 5.22
N LEU A 4 69.54 -29.86 5.93
CA LEU A 4 68.65 -29.57 7.08
C LEU A 4 67.48 -28.62 6.78
N PHE A 5 67.36 -28.06 5.57
CA PHE A 5 66.30 -27.10 5.21
C PHE A 5 65.08 -27.68 4.46
N ASN A 6 65.09 -28.94 4.01
CA ASN A 6 63.96 -29.54 3.26
C ASN A 6 62.93 -30.27 4.14
N VAL A 7 63.25 -30.57 5.39
CA VAL A 7 62.38 -31.33 6.29
C VAL A 7 61.31 -30.44 6.94
N SER A 8 61.61 -29.17 7.25
CA SER A 8 60.64 -28.24 7.87
C SER A 8 59.54 -27.79 6.90
N LEU A 9 59.86 -27.58 5.62
CA LEU A 9 58.89 -27.16 4.61
C LEU A 9 57.93 -28.30 4.25
N SER A 10 58.45 -29.53 4.15
CA SER A 10 57.66 -30.74 3.85
C SER A 10 56.70 -31.09 4.99
N ILE A 11 57.16 -30.99 6.26
CA ILE A 11 56.30 -31.20 7.43
C ILE A 11 55.23 -30.10 7.54
N MET A 12 55.57 -28.84 7.26
CA MET A 12 54.59 -27.74 7.18
C MET A 12 53.56 -27.97 6.07
N LEU A 13 53.97 -28.44 4.90
CA LEU A 13 53.08 -28.80 3.79
C LEU A 13 52.15 -29.95 4.16
N VAL A 14 52.68 -31.00 4.81
CA VAL A 14 51.89 -32.14 5.30
C VAL A 14 50.92 -31.70 6.39
N LEU A 15 51.32 -30.84 7.32
CA LEU A 15 50.45 -30.26 8.36
C LEU A 15 49.37 -29.35 7.76
N LEU A 16 49.68 -28.57 6.73
CA LEU A 16 48.70 -27.74 6.00
C LEU A 16 47.70 -28.59 5.21
N VAL A 17 48.16 -29.68 4.58
CA VAL A 17 47.31 -30.64 3.87
C VAL A 17 46.42 -31.42 4.85
N LEU A 18 46.96 -31.87 5.98
CA LEU A 18 46.20 -32.51 7.06
C LEU A 18 45.16 -31.56 7.66
N LYS A 19 45.53 -30.31 7.93
CA LYS A 19 44.62 -29.26 8.40
C LYS A 19 43.53 -28.94 7.36
N GLY A 20 43.87 -28.95 6.08
CA GLY A 20 42.93 -28.82 4.96
C GLY A 20 41.94 -29.98 4.92
N ASN A 21 42.42 -31.21 4.98
CA ASN A 21 41.59 -32.42 4.94
C ASN A 21 40.66 -32.54 6.15
N ILE A 22 41.14 -32.24 7.37
CA ILE A 22 40.31 -32.21 8.59
C ILE A 22 39.24 -31.13 8.48
N ARG A 23 39.60 -29.95 7.96
CA ARG A 23 38.64 -28.85 7.75
C ARG A 23 37.56 -29.21 6.74
N CYS A 24 37.92 -29.84 5.62
CA CYS A 24 36.96 -30.31 4.61
C CYS A 24 36.06 -31.42 5.15
N SER A 25 36.61 -32.36 5.94
CA SER A 25 35.81 -33.42 6.59
C SER A 25 34.76 -32.85 7.53
N ASN A 26 35.15 -31.92 8.41
CA ASN A 26 34.21 -31.26 9.32
C ASN A 26 33.16 -30.42 8.58
N HIS A 27 33.52 -29.82 7.44
CA HIS A 27 32.53 -29.11 6.61
C HIS A 27 31.52 -30.07 5.99
N ARG A 28 31.93 -31.27 5.55
CA ARG A 28 31.00 -32.27 5.00
C ARG A 28 29.95 -32.68 6.02
N GLU A 29 30.37 -33.04 7.23
CA GLU A 29 29.45 -33.47 8.30
C GLU A 29 28.46 -32.35 8.66
N PHE A 30 28.97 -31.14 8.87
CA PHE A 30 28.14 -29.96 9.15
C PHE A 30 27.15 -29.66 8.03
N ASN A 31 27.60 -29.70 6.78
CA ASN A 31 26.76 -29.43 5.61
C ASN A 31 25.62 -30.45 5.50
N VAL A 32 25.92 -31.74 5.73
CA VAL A 32 24.91 -32.81 5.73
C VAL A 32 23.86 -32.59 6.82
N GLU A 33 24.28 -32.19 8.02
CA GLU A 33 23.37 -31.87 9.11
C GLU A 33 22.47 -30.66 8.79
N GLU A 34 23.02 -29.59 8.22
CA GLU A 34 22.25 -28.43 7.78
C GLU A 34 21.24 -28.78 6.67
N LEU A 35 21.58 -29.69 5.74
CA LEU A 35 20.62 -30.17 4.75
C LEU A 35 19.52 -31.03 5.39
N LYS A 36 19.87 -31.88 6.35
CA LYS A 36 18.89 -32.66 7.13
C LYS A 36 17.95 -31.76 7.93
N ASN A 37 18.41 -30.61 8.42
CA ASN A 37 17.54 -29.62 9.07
C ASN A 37 16.43 -29.11 8.14
N MET A 38 16.62 -29.16 6.82
CA MET A 38 15.59 -28.81 5.85
C MET A 38 14.72 -30.00 5.45
N ILE A 39 15.29 -31.19 5.22
CA ILE A 39 14.56 -32.31 4.61
C ILE A 39 14.25 -33.48 5.56
N ASP A 40 14.80 -33.54 6.76
CA ASP A 40 14.54 -34.60 7.75
C ASP A 40 14.22 -34.06 9.16
N ASN A 41 13.95 -32.76 9.29
CA ASN A 41 13.59 -32.19 10.58
C ASN A 41 12.20 -32.70 11.05
N LYS A 42 12.21 -33.49 12.12
CA LYS A 42 11.00 -34.10 12.70
C LYS A 42 9.98 -33.06 13.16
N GLU A 43 10.45 -31.98 13.80
CA GLU A 43 9.58 -30.93 14.32
C GLU A 43 8.90 -30.15 13.19
N LEU A 44 9.69 -29.74 12.19
CA LEU A 44 9.19 -29.05 11.01
C LEU A 44 8.17 -29.90 10.25
N TYR A 45 8.45 -31.19 10.05
CA TYR A 45 7.52 -32.12 9.41
C TYR A 45 6.19 -32.22 10.16
N MET A 46 6.22 -32.36 11.49
CA MET A 46 4.99 -32.47 12.28
C MET A 46 4.19 -31.17 12.25
N ASN A 47 4.86 -30.02 12.33
CA ASN A 47 4.22 -28.72 12.25
C ASN A 47 3.58 -28.46 10.87
N LEU A 48 4.26 -28.84 9.78
CA LEU A 48 3.68 -28.80 8.42
C LEU A 48 2.44 -29.70 8.30
N LYS A 49 2.47 -30.91 8.88
CA LYS A 49 1.32 -31.82 8.92
C LYS A 49 0.15 -31.28 9.75
N VAL A 50 0.42 -30.60 10.86
CA VAL A 50 -0.62 -29.94 11.67
C VAL A 50 -1.28 -28.82 10.88
N LEU A 51 -0.49 -27.95 10.22
CA LEU A 51 -1.05 -26.87 9.42
C LEU A 51 -1.82 -27.41 8.19
N GLU A 52 -1.32 -28.45 7.51
CA GLU A 52 -2.01 -29.14 6.43
C GLU A 52 -3.41 -29.60 6.87
N ARG A 53 -3.50 -30.27 8.04
CA ARG A 53 -4.78 -30.72 8.60
C ARG A 53 -5.70 -29.56 8.94
N ASN A 54 -5.19 -28.52 9.58
CA ASN A 54 -5.98 -27.33 9.93
C ASN A 54 -6.57 -26.66 8.67
N ILE A 55 -5.79 -26.56 7.60
CA ILE A 55 -6.24 -26.02 6.32
C ILE A 55 -7.35 -26.89 5.71
N ILE A 56 -7.14 -28.20 5.62
CA ILE A 56 -8.15 -29.13 5.06
C ILE A 56 -9.44 -29.10 5.89
N THR A 57 -9.34 -29.02 7.23
CA THR A 57 -10.50 -28.86 8.12
C THR A 57 -11.20 -27.53 7.88
N SER A 58 -10.46 -26.44 7.72
CA SER A 58 -11.04 -25.12 7.41
C SER A 58 -11.76 -25.10 6.07
N LEU A 59 -11.25 -25.81 5.06
CA LEU A 59 -11.93 -25.92 3.76
C LEU A 59 -13.28 -26.63 3.86
N HIS A 60 -13.44 -27.54 4.83
CA HIS A 60 -14.70 -28.26 5.08
C HIS A 60 -15.79 -27.33 5.63
N SER A 61 -15.42 -26.45 6.56
CA SER A 61 -16.33 -25.47 7.18
C SER A 61 -16.42 -24.15 6.42
N ASP A 62 -15.73 -24.01 5.29
CA ASP A 62 -15.64 -22.76 4.54
C ASP A 62 -16.99 -22.24 4.05
N GLU A 63 -17.19 -20.93 4.05
CA GLU A 63 -18.42 -20.30 3.55
C GLU A 63 -18.51 -20.42 2.02
N LEU A 64 -17.36 -20.30 1.33
CA LEU A 64 -17.27 -20.51 -0.11
C LEU A 64 -17.07 -21.99 -0.44
N LYS A 65 -18.17 -22.68 -0.76
CA LYS A 65 -18.19 -24.10 -1.15
C LYS A 65 -17.78 -24.35 -2.61
N VAL A 66 -16.59 -23.89 -2.96
CA VAL A 66 -15.95 -24.01 -4.28
C VAL A 66 -14.64 -24.80 -4.13
N PRO A 67 -14.29 -25.74 -5.04
CA PRO A 67 -14.93 -26.01 -6.32
C PRO A 67 -16.05 -27.07 -6.31
N ILE A 68 -17.07 -26.83 -7.16
CA ILE A 68 -18.18 -27.74 -7.47
C ILE A 68 -17.72 -28.74 -8.54
N VAL A 69 -18.17 -29.99 -8.41
CA VAL A 69 -17.85 -31.08 -9.35
C VAL A 69 -18.58 -30.87 -10.66
N THR A 70 -17.81 -30.74 -11.74
CA THR A 70 -18.31 -30.82 -13.13
C THR A 70 -17.61 -31.99 -13.84
N PRO A 71 -18.19 -32.55 -14.91
CA PRO A 71 -17.55 -33.62 -15.68
C PRO A 71 -16.15 -33.25 -16.20
N GLU A 72 -15.97 -32.00 -16.62
CA GLU A 72 -14.69 -31.44 -17.08
C GLU A 72 -13.65 -31.38 -15.95
N ASN A 73 -14.05 -31.03 -14.73
CA ASN A 73 -13.15 -31.01 -13.57
C ASN A 73 -12.66 -32.41 -13.21
N VAL A 74 -13.54 -33.41 -13.28
CA VAL A 74 -13.20 -34.81 -12.98
C VAL A 74 -12.17 -35.34 -13.98
N SER A 75 -12.35 -35.06 -15.26
CA SER A 75 -11.40 -35.47 -16.29
C SER A 75 -10.03 -34.79 -16.11
N TYR A 76 -10.01 -33.51 -15.73
CA TYR A 76 -8.77 -32.77 -15.49
C TYR A 76 -8.00 -33.26 -14.25
N LEU A 77 -8.68 -33.57 -13.15
CA LEU A 77 -8.05 -34.09 -11.93
C LEU A 77 -7.43 -35.48 -12.14
N LYS A 78 -7.94 -36.27 -13.08
CA LYS A 78 -7.58 -37.67 -13.40
C LYS A 78 -7.87 -38.66 -12.28
N ASP A 79 -7.45 -38.37 -11.05
CA ASP A 79 -7.61 -39.25 -9.88
C ASP A 79 -8.48 -38.60 -8.80
N MET A 80 -9.73 -39.03 -8.70
CA MET A 80 -10.68 -38.56 -7.69
C MET A 80 -10.49 -39.22 -6.32
N SER A 81 -9.68 -40.28 -6.20
CA SER A 81 -9.49 -41.00 -4.92
C SER A 81 -8.75 -40.15 -3.88
N ASN A 82 -7.90 -39.23 -4.34
CA ASN A 82 -7.15 -38.27 -3.52
C ASN A 82 -8.03 -37.12 -2.98
N PHE A 83 -9.32 -37.12 -3.31
CA PHE A 83 -10.26 -36.06 -2.97
C PHE A 83 -11.44 -36.60 -2.16
N LYS A 84 -12.07 -35.71 -1.37
CA LYS A 84 -13.30 -35.97 -0.62
C LYS A 84 -14.41 -35.16 -1.27
N THR A 85 -15.47 -35.85 -1.68
CA THR A 85 -16.70 -35.23 -2.17
C THR A 85 -17.67 -35.02 -1.02
N ILE A 86 -18.33 -33.88 -0.99
CA ILE A 86 -19.32 -33.57 0.03
C ILE A 86 -20.55 -32.96 -0.67
N LYS A 87 -21.75 -33.38 -0.25
CA LYS A 87 -23.01 -32.94 -0.85
C LYS A 87 -23.52 -31.68 -0.15
N ILE A 88 -23.99 -30.71 -0.91
CA ILE A 88 -24.65 -29.48 -0.43
C ILE A 88 -26.11 -29.57 -0.84
N SER A 89 -27.02 -29.52 0.12
CA SER A 89 -28.43 -29.24 -0.15
C SER A 89 -28.58 -27.73 -0.32
N SER A 90 -28.92 -27.27 -1.53
CA SER A 90 -29.39 -25.89 -1.71
C SER A 90 -30.85 -25.77 -1.27
N GLU A 91 -31.29 -24.55 -0.92
CA GLU A 91 -32.70 -24.24 -0.59
C GLU A 91 -33.65 -24.59 -1.77
N ASP A 92 -33.12 -24.61 -3.01
CA ASP A 92 -33.82 -24.98 -4.24
C ASP A 92 -33.88 -26.50 -4.50
N GLY A 93 -33.38 -27.35 -3.58
CA GLY A 93 -33.41 -28.81 -3.71
C GLY A 93 -32.35 -29.41 -4.64
N ILE A 94 -31.49 -28.61 -5.28
CA ILE A 94 -30.40 -29.08 -6.14
C ILE A 94 -29.21 -29.48 -5.25
N SER A 95 -28.81 -30.76 -5.33
CA SER A 95 -27.66 -31.28 -4.59
C SER A 95 -26.35 -31.07 -5.37
N ASN A 96 -25.67 -29.96 -5.13
CA ASN A 96 -24.33 -29.74 -5.70
C ASN A 96 -23.28 -30.49 -4.88
N ILE A 97 -22.32 -31.11 -5.55
CA ILE A 97 -21.22 -31.83 -4.90
C ILE A 97 -19.98 -30.94 -4.96
N TYR A 98 -19.31 -30.72 -3.82
CA TYR A 98 -18.05 -30.00 -3.76
C TYR A 98 -16.87 -30.91 -3.44
N ILE A 99 -15.68 -30.52 -3.89
CA ILE A 99 -14.43 -31.29 -3.74
C ILE A 99 -13.48 -30.61 -2.75
N ILE A 100 -12.91 -31.41 -1.84
CA ILE A 100 -11.81 -31.02 -0.96
C ILE A 100 -10.64 -32.02 -1.12
N PRO A 101 -9.38 -31.57 -1.13
CA PRO A 101 -8.22 -32.47 -1.11
C PRO A 101 -8.12 -33.28 0.19
N ARG A 102 -7.76 -34.55 0.09
CA ARG A 102 -7.38 -35.37 1.26
C ARG A 102 -5.91 -35.11 1.63
N THR A 103 -5.51 -35.60 2.81
CA THR A 103 -4.10 -35.58 3.24
C THR A 103 -3.16 -36.37 2.33
N ASP A 104 -3.70 -37.28 1.51
CA ASP A 104 -2.94 -38.14 0.61
C ASP A 104 -2.67 -37.47 -0.75
N ALA A 105 -3.37 -36.37 -1.07
CA ALA A 105 -3.18 -35.62 -2.31
C ALA A 105 -1.72 -35.15 -2.46
N ASN A 106 -1.15 -35.32 -3.65
CA ASN A 106 0.22 -34.92 -3.94
C ASN A 106 0.31 -33.44 -4.39
N ALA A 107 1.51 -32.94 -4.66
CA ALA A 107 1.71 -31.55 -5.07
C ALA A 107 1.09 -31.23 -6.44
N ASN A 108 1.12 -32.16 -7.40
CA ASN A 108 0.52 -31.98 -8.73
C ASN A 108 -1.02 -31.96 -8.66
N ASP A 109 -1.62 -32.76 -7.77
CA ASP A 109 -3.06 -32.75 -7.52
C ASP A 109 -3.50 -31.38 -7.01
N LEU A 110 -2.70 -30.74 -6.14
CA LEU A 110 -3.00 -29.40 -5.65
C LEU A 110 -2.81 -28.30 -6.68
N ILE A 111 -1.85 -28.43 -7.61
CA ILE A 111 -1.71 -27.50 -8.74
C ILE A 111 -3.00 -27.51 -9.57
N ARG A 112 -3.50 -28.70 -9.92
CA ARG A 112 -4.75 -28.84 -10.66
C ARG A 112 -5.96 -28.36 -9.88
N TYR A 113 -6.01 -28.65 -8.58
CA TYR A 113 -7.07 -28.18 -7.69
C TYR A 113 -7.10 -26.64 -7.59
N GLU A 114 -5.95 -25.99 -7.54
CA GLU A 114 -5.85 -24.53 -7.53
C GLU A 114 -6.40 -23.93 -8.84
N HIS A 115 -6.12 -24.53 -10.00
CA HIS A 115 -6.67 -24.08 -11.29
C HIS A 115 -8.19 -24.11 -11.32
N ILE A 116 -8.78 -25.26 -10.98
CA ILE A 116 -10.24 -25.43 -10.94
C ILE A 116 -10.88 -24.45 -9.96
N THR A 117 -10.27 -24.31 -8.77
CA THR A 117 -10.78 -23.39 -7.77
C THR A 117 -10.73 -21.95 -8.26
N LYS A 118 -9.62 -21.54 -8.87
CA LYS A 118 -9.45 -20.19 -9.41
C LYS A 118 -10.44 -19.88 -10.53
N GLU A 119 -10.65 -20.80 -11.45
CA GLU A 119 -11.63 -20.67 -12.54
C GLU A 119 -13.04 -20.39 -11.98
N GLN A 120 -13.50 -21.20 -11.03
CA GLN A 120 -14.83 -21.04 -10.44
C GLN A 120 -14.95 -19.82 -9.52
N LEU A 121 -13.88 -19.41 -8.84
CA LEU A 121 -13.84 -18.17 -8.07
C LEU A 121 -13.96 -16.95 -9.00
N ILE A 122 -13.33 -16.96 -10.17
CA ILE A 122 -13.46 -15.88 -11.17
C ILE A 122 -14.90 -15.81 -11.70
N LYS A 123 -15.53 -16.96 -11.99
CA LYS A 123 -16.92 -17.04 -12.48
C LYS A 123 -17.95 -16.55 -11.46
N SER A 124 -17.73 -16.84 -10.18
CA SER A 124 -18.65 -16.48 -9.08
C SER A 124 -18.28 -15.18 -8.34
N TYR A 125 -17.32 -14.43 -8.86
CA TYR A 125 -16.75 -13.27 -8.17
C TYR A 125 -17.77 -12.12 -8.02
N THR A 126 -17.95 -11.66 -6.78
CA THR A 126 -18.67 -10.43 -6.46
C THR A 126 -17.86 -9.58 -5.48
N LEU A 127 -18.05 -8.25 -5.50
CA LEU A 127 -17.37 -7.34 -4.59
C LEU A 127 -17.67 -7.67 -3.11
N GLU A 128 -18.88 -8.15 -2.83
CA GLU A 128 -19.31 -8.45 -1.45
C GLU A 128 -18.63 -9.67 -0.85
N LYS A 129 -18.21 -10.64 -1.69
CA LYS A 129 -17.52 -11.88 -1.28
C LYS A 129 -16.00 -11.82 -1.54
N SER A 130 -15.48 -10.67 -1.96
CA SER A 130 -14.10 -10.54 -2.43
C SER A 130 -13.05 -10.82 -1.33
N ASP A 131 -13.31 -10.47 -0.09
CA ASP A 131 -12.50 -10.83 1.09
C ASP A 131 -12.39 -12.35 1.29
N LEU A 132 -13.51 -13.06 1.17
CA LEU A 132 -13.56 -14.53 1.26
C LEU A 132 -12.80 -15.19 0.10
N VAL A 133 -12.93 -14.65 -1.13
CA VAL A 133 -12.20 -15.13 -2.31
C VAL A 133 -10.69 -15.01 -2.09
N LYS A 134 -10.21 -13.84 -1.63
CA LYS A 134 -8.80 -13.61 -1.32
C LYS A 134 -8.27 -14.59 -0.28
N LYS A 135 -9.03 -14.78 0.82
CA LYS A 135 -8.70 -15.76 1.87
C LYS A 135 -8.58 -17.17 1.32
N LYS A 136 -9.52 -17.61 0.48
CA LYS A 136 -9.50 -18.94 -0.17
C LYS A 136 -8.24 -19.14 -1.00
N ILE A 137 -7.87 -18.16 -1.83
CA ILE A 137 -6.69 -18.22 -2.69
C ILE A 137 -5.40 -18.35 -1.85
N ILE A 138 -5.26 -17.59 -0.76
CA ILE A 138 -4.11 -17.67 0.16
C ILE A 138 -4.00 -19.03 0.82
N ILE A 139 -5.10 -19.55 1.34
CA ILE A 139 -5.11 -20.85 2.05
C ILE A 139 -4.76 -22.00 1.09
N ILE A 140 -5.30 -21.99 -0.13
CA ILE A 140 -4.98 -23.01 -1.15
C ILE A 140 -3.51 -22.90 -1.58
N ARG A 141 -3.01 -21.68 -1.80
CA ARG A 141 -1.58 -21.47 -2.12
C ARG A 141 -0.67 -21.96 -1.00
N ALA A 142 -1.02 -21.69 0.27
CA ALA A 142 -0.28 -22.19 1.42
C ALA A 142 -0.27 -23.72 1.46
N LEU A 143 -1.41 -24.38 1.21
CA LEU A 143 -1.50 -25.84 1.14
C LEU A 143 -0.60 -26.41 0.04
N LYS A 144 -0.58 -25.77 -1.14
CA LYS A 144 0.32 -26.14 -2.25
C LYS A 144 1.79 -26.07 -1.84
N ILE A 145 2.21 -24.97 -1.21
CA ILE A 145 3.58 -24.78 -0.72
C ILE A 145 3.94 -25.85 0.33
N ILE A 146 3.02 -26.15 1.27
CA ILE A 146 3.23 -27.19 2.28
C ILE A 146 3.48 -28.55 1.63
N LYS A 147 2.69 -28.93 0.61
CA LYS A 147 2.93 -30.20 -0.10
C LYS A 147 4.28 -30.20 -0.82
N LEU A 148 4.66 -29.09 -1.47
CA LEU A 148 5.98 -28.97 -2.10
C LEU A 148 7.12 -29.13 -1.09
N MET A 149 6.98 -28.57 0.13
CA MET A 149 7.98 -28.72 1.20
C MET A 149 8.02 -30.15 1.76
N LEU A 150 6.87 -30.83 1.86
CA LEU A 150 6.77 -32.21 2.34
C LEU A 150 7.31 -33.24 1.33
N THR A 151 7.29 -32.97 0.02
CA THR A 151 7.78 -33.89 -1.03
C THR A 151 9.20 -34.41 -0.77
N PRO A 152 10.24 -33.56 -0.62
CA PRO A 152 11.59 -34.04 -0.35
C PRO A 152 11.69 -34.74 1.01
N MET A 153 10.92 -34.33 2.02
CA MET A 153 10.92 -34.97 3.35
C MET A 153 10.38 -36.39 3.32
N ILE A 154 9.27 -36.60 2.62
CA ILE A 154 8.65 -37.92 2.46
C ILE A 154 9.56 -38.83 1.61
N SER A 155 10.18 -38.27 0.57
CA SER A 155 11.15 -39.01 -0.25
C SER A 155 12.33 -39.48 0.60
N TYR A 156 12.92 -38.60 1.40
CA TYR A 156 14.08 -38.93 2.23
C TYR A 156 13.75 -40.01 3.26
N ARG A 157 12.60 -39.90 3.93
CA ARG A 157 12.19 -40.92 4.90
C ARG A 157 11.97 -42.31 4.28
N LYS A 158 11.61 -42.37 3.01
CA LYS A 158 11.44 -43.64 2.27
C LYS A 158 12.76 -44.20 1.75
N THR A 159 13.62 -43.36 1.17
CA THR A 159 14.81 -43.83 0.45
C THR A 159 16.13 -43.65 1.21
N GLN A 160 16.13 -42.86 2.29
CA GLN A 160 17.31 -42.45 3.07
C GLN A 160 18.40 -41.76 2.22
N ASN A 161 18.06 -41.29 1.02
CA ASN A 161 18.99 -40.69 0.07
C ASN A 161 18.71 -39.19 -0.13
N LEU A 162 19.67 -38.35 0.28
CA LEU A 162 19.59 -36.89 0.19
C LEU A 162 19.49 -36.42 -1.27
N LYS A 163 20.31 -36.99 -2.17
CA LYS A 163 20.38 -36.57 -3.57
C LYS A 163 19.09 -36.90 -4.31
N GLU A 164 18.57 -38.10 -4.10
CA GLU A 164 17.30 -38.54 -4.70
C GLU A 164 16.13 -37.67 -4.25
N SER A 165 16.10 -37.32 -2.97
CA SER A 165 15.06 -36.43 -2.40
C SER A 165 15.09 -35.03 -3.03
N LEU A 166 16.28 -34.51 -3.30
CA LEU A 166 16.46 -33.25 -4.02
C LEU A 166 16.07 -33.36 -5.50
N MET A 167 16.38 -34.47 -6.17
CA MET A 167 15.94 -34.71 -7.54
C MET A 167 14.42 -34.77 -7.65
N ARG A 168 13.73 -35.39 -6.68
CA ARG A 168 12.28 -35.53 -6.68
C ARG A 168 11.52 -34.20 -6.65
N ILE A 169 12.00 -33.21 -5.88
CA ILE A 169 11.41 -31.87 -5.89
C ILE A 169 11.80 -31.10 -7.16
N ASN A 170 13.01 -31.31 -7.67
CA ASN A 170 13.46 -30.69 -8.91
C ASN A 170 12.65 -31.16 -10.12
N GLU A 171 12.21 -32.41 -10.17
CA GLU A 171 11.32 -32.95 -11.22
C GLU A 171 9.97 -32.22 -11.28
N ILE A 172 9.44 -31.75 -10.15
CA ILE A 172 8.19 -30.98 -10.11
C ILE A 172 8.40 -29.59 -10.72
N PHE A 173 9.54 -28.96 -10.44
CA PHE A 173 9.89 -27.67 -11.03
C PHE A 173 10.35 -27.80 -12.49
N HIS A 174 10.92 -28.93 -12.88
CA HIS A 174 11.47 -29.17 -14.21
C HIS A 174 10.98 -30.51 -14.73
N TYR A 175 9.74 -30.53 -15.25
CA TYR A 175 9.23 -31.73 -15.93
C TYR A 175 9.52 -31.63 -17.42
N ASN A 176 9.89 -32.75 -18.05
CA ASN A 176 10.18 -32.77 -19.48
C ASN A 176 8.88 -32.93 -20.27
N ASP A 177 8.54 -31.90 -21.03
CA ASP A 177 7.57 -31.93 -22.11
C ASP A 177 8.29 -31.48 -23.39
N ASP A 178 8.99 -32.41 -24.02
CA ASP A 178 9.88 -32.11 -25.16
C ASP A 178 9.09 -31.62 -26.38
N LEU A 179 7.84 -32.10 -26.55
CA LEU A 179 6.94 -31.64 -27.60
C LEU A 179 6.59 -30.16 -27.42
N PHE A 180 6.24 -29.74 -26.20
CA PHE A 180 5.90 -28.36 -25.94
C PHE A 180 7.12 -27.43 -25.95
N LYS A 181 8.28 -27.90 -25.46
CA LYS A 181 9.55 -27.15 -25.57
C LYS A 181 9.91 -26.88 -27.03
N ASN A 182 9.78 -27.89 -27.90
CA ASN A 182 10.01 -27.74 -29.33
C ASN A 182 9.02 -26.76 -29.97
N HIS A 183 7.73 -26.85 -29.61
CA HIS A 183 6.70 -25.91 -30.08
C HIS A 183 7.00 -24.46 -29.66
N ILE A 184 7.35 -24.22 -28.39
CA ILE A 184 7.73 -22.88 -27.90
C ILE A 184 8.99 -22.37 -28.60
N SER A 185 10.01 -23.20 -28.74
CA SER A 185 11.26 -22.81 -29.41
C SER A 185 11.02 -22.41 -30.87
N ASN A 186 10.11 -23.10 -31.55
CA ASN A 186 9.72 -22.78 -32.92
C ASN A 186 8.86 -21.50 -33.00
N THR A 187 7.91 -21.33 -32.07
CA THR A 187 6.98 -20.18 -32.07
C THR A 187 7.67 -18.88 -31.63
N TYR A 188 8.50 -18.95 -30.59
CA TYR A 188 9.16 -17.81 -29.95
C TYR A 188 10.67 -17.81 -30.25
N SER A 189 11.00 -17.88 -31.54
CA SER A 189 12.38 -17.85 -32.00
C SER A 189 13.05 -16.49 -31.78
N ASP A 190 14.38 -16.41 -31.94
CA ASP A 190 15.09 -15.13 -31.93
C ASP A 190 14.56 -14.16 -33.00
N GLU A 191 13.97 -14.67 -34.09
CA GLU A 191 13.34 -13.86 -35.14
C GLU A 191 12.05 -13.19 -34.65
N TYR A 192 11.22 -13.90 -33.88
CA TYR A 192 10.02 -13.32 -33.25
C TYR A 192 10.36 -12.08 -32.43
N PHE A 193 11.38 -12.18 -31.58
CA PHE A 193 11.83 -11.04 -30.76
C PHE A 193 12.46 -9.93 -31.60
N ARG A 194 13.19 -10.24 -32.69
CA ARG A 194 13.70 -9.21 -33.61
C ARG A 194 12.57 -8.43 -34.28
N ARG A 195 11.49 -9.09 -34.71
CA ARG A 195 10.30 -8.43 -35.28
C ARG A 195 9.66 -7.45 -34.29
N ILE A 196 9.54 -7.84 -33.01
CA ILE A 196 9.04 -6.94 -31.96
C ILE A 196 9.95 -5.73 -31.76
N ILE A 197 11.27 -5.95 -31.67
CA ILE A 197 12.24 -4.86 -31.48
C ILE A 197 12.19 -3.89 -32.67
N ASN A 198 12.16 -4.41 -33.90
CA ASN A 198 12.05 -3.59 -35.10
C ASN A 198 10.75 -2.77 -35.13
N HIS A 199 9.62 -3.38 -34.75
CA HIS A 199 8.34 -2.67 -34.66
C HIS A 199 8.38 -1.51 -33.65
N ILE A 200 9.02 -1.70 -32.50
CA ILE A 200 9.21 -0.64 -31.50
C ILE A 200 10.12 0.48 -32.06
N GLU A 201 11.18 0.13 -32.80
CA GLU A 201 12.06 1.11 -33.44
C GLU A 201 11.35 1.90 -34.55
N GLU A 202 10.47 1.27 -35.32
CA GLU A 202 9.60 1.94 -36.29
C GLU A 202 8.65 2.92 -35.61
N LEU A 203 7.95 2.51 -34.54
CA LEU A 203 7.04 3.38 -33.78
C LEU A 203 7.76 4.62 -33.24
N LYS A 204 9.00 4.48 -32.77
CA LYS A 204 9.83 5.61 -32.32
C LYS A 204 10.15 6.61 -33.45
N LYS A 205 10.27 6.13 -34.69
CA LYS A 205 10.49 7.00 -35.86
C LYS A 205 9.21 7.73 -36.27
N PHE A 206 8.06 7.06 -36.24
CA PHE A 206 6.78 7.62 -36.65
C PHE A 206 6.19 8.64 -35.66
N ASP A 207 6.33 8.41 -34.35
CA ASP A 207 5.81 9.32 -33.32
C ASP A 207 6.80 9.50 -32.16
N PRO A 208 7.75 10.44 -32.28
CA PRO A 208 8.76 10.67 -31.24
C PRO A 208 8.20 11.34 -29.99
N LYS A 209 6.96 11.88 -30.03
CA LYS A 209 6.34 12.54 -28.87
C LYS A 209 5.62 11.54 -27.96
N ASN A 210 5.02 10.50 -28.50
CA ASN A 210 4.41 9.44 -27.70
C ASN A 210 5.42 8.37 -27.27
N ASN A 211 5.25 7.85 -26.06
CA ASN A 211 6.11 6.78 -25.56
C ASN A 211 5.82 5.48 -26.32
N ALA A 212 6.65 5.15 -27.31
CA ALA A 212 6.52 3.96 -28.16
C ALA A 212 6.37 2.64 -27.37
N TYR A 213 6.93 2.56 -26.16
CA TYR A 213 6.77 1.40 -25.28
C TYR A 213 5.37 1.35 -24.66
N ALA A 214 4.79 2.49 -24.29
CA ALA A 214 3.42 2.56 -23.77
C ALA A 214 2.38 2.20 -24.85
N SER A 215 2.57 2.66 -26.08
CA SER A 215 1.70 2.29 -27.20
C SER A 215 1.81 0.80 -27.55
N THR A 216 3.01 0.22 -27.46
CA THR A 216 3.23 -1.23 -27.63
C THR A 216 2.48 -2.04 -26.56
N ILE A 217 2.53 -1.60 -25.30
CA ILE A 217 1.79 -2.26 -24.20
C ILE A 217 0.29 -2.23 -24.48
N LEU A 218 -0.28 -1.07 -24.83
CA LEU A 218 -1.73 -0.89 -24.98
C LEU A 218 -2.33 -1.44 -26.30
N LYS A 219 -1.51 -1.96 -27.22
CA LYS A 219 -1.98 -2.38 -28.55
C LYS A 219 -3.13 -3.40 -28.47
N ASN A 220 -4.25 -3.05 -29.11
CA ASN A 220 -5.48 -3.84 -29.23
C ASN A 220 -6.05 -4.31 -27.86
N ALA A 221 -5.97 -3.49 -26.82
CA ALA A 221 -6.59 -3.80 -25.53
C ALA A 221 -8.00 -3.21 -25.45
N THR A 222 -9.01 -4.04 -25.71
CA THR A 222 -10.40 -3.77 -25.33
C THR A 222 -10.57 -4.26 -23.88
N PHE A 223 -10.97 -3.35 -22.99
CA PHE A 223 -11.30 -3.70 -21.61
C PHE A 223 -12.81 -3.72 -21.51
N ASN A 224 -13.40 -4.90 -21.35
CA ASN A 224 -14.85 -5.00 -21.24
C ASN A 224 -15.31 -4.36 -19.93
N VAL A 225 -16.30 -3.48 -20.02
CA VAL A 225 -16.74 -2.56 -18.95
C VAL A 225 -17.60 -3.28 -17.91
N GLU A 226 -18.19 -4.43 -18.28
CA GLU A 226 -19.24 -5.09 -17.50
C GLU A 226 -18.72 -6.15 -16.51
N ARG A 227 -17.50 -6.69 -16.71
CA ARG A 227 -16.94 -7.75 -15.83
C ARG A 227 -15.74 -7.25 -15.03
N SER A 228 -16.00 -6.77 -13.81
CA SER A 228 -14.96 -6.32 -12.87
C SER A 228 -13.89 -7.39 -12.57
N SER A 229 -14.22 -8.67 -12.69
CA SER A 229 -13.29 -9.80 -12.52
C SER A 229 -12.18 -9.81 -13.57
N GLU A 230 -12.41 -9.32 -14.78
CA GLU A 230 -11.40 -9.35 -15.85
C GLU A 230 -10.18 -8.47 -15.55
N LEU A 231 -10.34 -7.40 -14.78
CA LEU A 231 -9.21 -6.53 -14.39
C LEU A 231 -8.47 -7.03 -13.15
N LEU A 232 -9.20 -7.61 -12.18
CA LEU A 232 -8.67 -7.93 -10.85
C LEU A 232 -7.84 -9.22 -10.81
N PHE A 233 -8.09 -10.17 -11.72
CA PHE A 233 -7.37 -11.45 -11.79
C PHE A 233 -6.32 -11.46 -12.91
N THR A 234 -5.24 -12.22 -12.71
CA THR A 234 -4.16 -12.32 -13.71
C THR A 234 -4.56 -13.16 -14.93
N THR A 235 -5.49 -14.10 -14.75
CA THR A 235 -6.01 -15.02 -15.78
C THR A 235 -7.51 -14.85 -15.97
N ASN A 236 -8.06 -15.38 -17.05
CA ASN A 236 -9.50 -15.54 -17.23
C ASN A 236 -9.99 -16.87 -16.62
N ASP A 237 -11.27 -17.17 -16.79
CA ASP A 237 -11.98 -18.36 -16.34
C ASP A 237 -11.75 -19.58 -17.24
N ASP A 238 -10.51 -19.76 -17.71
CA ASP A 238 -10.10 -20.85 -18.60
C ASP A 238 -8.87 -21.58 -18.04
N ILE A 239 -9.05 -22.86 -17.68
CA ILE A 239 -7.99 -23.72 -17.15
C ILE A 239 -6.86 -23.91 -18.17
N SER A 240 -7.18 -23.97 -19.47
CA SER A 240 -6.17 -24.20 -20.51
C SER A 240 -5.16 -23.05 -20.59
N PHE A 241 -5.59 -21.83 -20.25
CA PHE A 241 -4.70 -20.68 -20.16
C PHE A 241 -3.74 -20.78 -18.97
N MET A 242 -4.23 -21.24 -17.81
CA MET A 242 -3.39 -21.46 -16.63
C MET A 242 -2.35 -22.56 -16.90
N GLU A 243 -2.76 -23.67 -17.53
CA GLU A 243 -1.86 -24.75 -17.93
C GLU A 243 -0.80 -24.28 -18.95
N ASN A 244 -1.19 -23.42 -19.90
CA ASN A 244 -0.23 -22.84 -20.83
C ASN A 244 0.81 -21.97 -20.11
N LEU A 245 0.41 -21.20 -19.08
CA LEU A 245 1.34 -20.43 -18.26
C LEU A 245 2.29 -21.33 -17.46
N ASP A 246 1.80 -22.45 -16.91
CA ASP A 246 2.64 -23.47 -16.27
C ASP A 246 3.70 -23.99 -17.23
N LYS A 247 3.28 -24.44 -18.43
CA LYS A 247 4.19 -24.99 -19.44
C LYS A 247 5.21 -23.96 -19.94
N ILE A 248 4.79 -22.70 -20.16
CA ILE A 248 5.70 -21.59 -20.49
C ILE A 248 6.72 -21.40 -19.37
N SER A 249 6.26 -21.35 -18.11
CA SER A 249 7.15 -21.13 -16.97
C SER A 249 8.20 -22.24 -16.84
N ASN A 250 7.81 -23.49 -17.08
CA ASN A 250 8.69 -24.65 -17.08
C ASN A 250 9.73 -24.60 -18.22
N SER A 251 9.30 -24.24 -19.44
CA SER A 251 10.18 -24.20 -20.62
C SER A 251 11.36 -23.24 -20.49
N TYR A 252 11.16 -22.11 -19.78
CA TYR A 252 12.18 -21.09 -19.53
C TYR A 252 12.84 -21.20 -18.14
N GLY A 253 12.54 -22.26 -17.38
CA GLY A 253 13.13 -22.50 -16.06
C GLY A 253 12.69 -21.54 -14.95
N ILE A 254 11.55 -20.85 -15.12
CA ILE A 254 10.96 -19.92 -14.14
C ILE A 254 9.76 -20.51 -13.35
N SER A 255 9.50 -21.80 -13.51
CA SER A 255 8.43 -22.57 -12.86
C SER A 255 8.43 -22.48 -11.33
N MET A 256 9.60 -22.50 -10.68
CA MET A 256 9.70 -22.36 -9.23
C MET A 256 9.10 -21.03 -8.75
N TYR A 257 9.39 -19.93 -9.45
CA TYR A 257 8.81 -18.62 -9.15
C TYR A 257 7.31 -18.60 -9.41
N HIS A 258 6.83 -19.32 -10.43
CA HIS A 258 5.41 -19.42 -10.74
C HIS A 258 4.63 -20.17 -9.66
N LEU A 259 5.09 -21.38 -9.30
CA LEU A 259 4.41 -22.27 -8.36
C LEU A 259 4.46 -21.74 -6.93
N VAL A 260 5.63 -21.28 -6.47
CA VAL A 260 5.83 -20.77 -5.10
C VAL A 260 5.34 -19.32 -4.98
N GLY A 261 5.61 -18.49 -5.99
CA GLY A 261 5.34 -17.06 -5.97
C GLY A 261 6.46 -16.24 -5.33
N SER A 262 6.14 -15.02 -4.90
CA SER A 262 7.07 -14.07 -4.26
C SER A 262 7.29 -14.31 -2.77
N HIS A 263 6.76 -15.40 -2.21
CA HIS A 263 6.80 -15.65 -0.76
C HIS A 263 8.24 -15.73 -0.26
N LEU A 264 8.71 -14.74 0.51
CA LEU A 264 10.12 -14.62 0.91
C LEU A 264 10.68 -15.88 1.60
N ILE A 265 9.93 -16.45 2.55
CA ILE A 265 10.34 -17.64 3.29
C ILE A 265 10.37 -18.90 2.40
N ALA A 266 9.26 -19.21 1.74
CA ALA A 266 9.15 -20.40 0.91
C ALA A 266 10.08 -20.35 -0.33
N LEU A 267 10.16 -19.21 -1.02
CA LEU A 267 11.04 -19.06 -2.18
C LEU A 267 12.51 -19.20 -1.78
N GLY A 268 12.93 -18.59 -0.67
CA GLY A 268 14.29 -18.77 -0.14
C GLY A 268 14.60 -20.22 0.20
N TYR A 269 13.66 -20.95 0.81
CA TYR A 269 13.79 -22.38 1.08
C TYR A 269 14.05 -23.19 -0.19
N PHE A 270 13.24 -23.01 -1.25
CA PHE A 270 13.41 -23.76 -2.49
C PHE A 270 14.64 -23.35 -3.30
N VAL A 271 15.01 -22.06 -3.30
CA VAL A 271 16.26 -21.60 -3.95
C VAL A 271 17.48 -22.23 -3.27
N VAL A 272 17.49 -22.35 -1.94
CA VAL A 272 18.57 -23.03 -1.20
C VAL A 272 18.63 -24.53 -1.55
N LEU A 273 17.49 -25.22 -1.66
CA LEU A 273 17.46 -26.63 -2.10
C LEU A 273 17.95 -26.81 -3.55
N LYS A 274 17.57 -25.90 -4.46
CA LYS A 274 18.05 -25.89 -5.85
C LYS A 274 19.58 -25.69 -5.90
N LEU A 275 20.10 -24.77 -5.09
CA LEU A 275 21.54 -24.55 -4.96
C LEU A 275 22.27 -25.79 -4.39
N ALA A 276 21.67 -26.46 -3.41
CA ALA A 276 22.20 -27.70 -2.83
C ALA A 276 22.32 -28.82 -3.86
N LEU A 277 21.32 -28.98 -4.74
CA LEU A 277 21.34 -29.97 -5.81
C LEU A 277 22.39 -29.65 -6.87
N LYS A 278 22.46 -28.38 -7.31
CA LYS A 278 23.38 -27.93 -8.38
C LYS A 278 24.85 -28.06 -7.99
N LYS A 279 25.18 -27.76 -6.73
CA LYS A 279 26.54 -27.85 -6.17
C LYS A 279 26.72 -29.03 -5.21
N PHE A 280 25.96 -30.11 -5.40
CA PHE A 280 25.94 -31.26 -4.46
C PHE A 280 27.33 -31.84 -4.20
N GLN A 281 28.15 -31.96 -5.24
CA GLN A 281 29.51 -32.49 -5.14
C GLN A 281 30.41 -31.61 -4.25
N ASN A 282 30.35 -30.29 -4.44
CA ASN A 282 31.20 -29.34 -3.73
C ASN A 282 30.82 -29.24 -2.24
N TYR A 283 29.52 -29.26 -1.92
CA TYR A 283 29.04 -29.15 -0.53
C TYR A 283 29.16 -30.46 0.25
N PHE A 284 28.65 -31.57 -0.28
CA PHE A 284 28.41 -32.78 0.51
C PHE A 284 29.43 -33.89 0.26
N VAL A 285 30.13 -33.88 -0.89
CA VAL A 285 31.12 -34.91 -1.23
C VAL A 285 32.55 -34.43 -1.01
N GLN A 286 32.88 -33.23 -1.50
CA GLN A 286 34.23 -32.66 -1.40
C GLN A 286 34.39 -31.78 -0.15
N GLY A 287 33.35 -31.06 0.27
CA GLY A 287 33.38 -30.18 1.45
C GLY A 287 34.19 -28.90 1.25
N GLU A 288 34.30 -28.43 0.01
CA GLU A 288 35.06 -27.21 -0.33
C GLU A 288 34.32 -25.93 0.08
N LEU A 289 32.98 -25.98 0.10
CA LEU A 289 32.10 -24.87 0.44
C LEU A 289 31.26 -25.22 1.67
N ARG A 290 30.80 -24.19 2.38
CA ARG A 290 29.87 -24.35 3.51
C ARG A 290 28.42 -24.26 3.03
N PHE A 291 27.54 -25.03 3.66
CA PHE A 291 26.12 -25.02 3.40
C PHE A 291 25.37 -24.60 4.67
N PHE A 292 24.41 -23.69 4.53
CA PHE A 292 23.55 -23.24 5.61
C PHE A 292 22.09 -23.35 5.16
N SER A 293 21.23 -23.85 6.05
CA SER A 293 19.78 -23.87 5.79
C SER A 293 19.19 -22.46 5.75
N TRP A 294 18.09 -22.28 5.01
CA TRP A 294 17.45 -20.97 4.90
C TRP A 294 16.97 -20.45 6.27
N GLN A 295 16.37 -21.31 7.09
CA GLN A 295 15.95 -20.98 8.45
C GLN A 295 17.13 -20.50 9.30
N LYS A 296 18.30 -21.15 9.16
CA LYS A 296 19.51 -20.74 9.88
C LYS A 296 20.00 -19.37 9.44
N ILE A 297 19.97 -19.06 8.14
CA ILE A 297 20.35 -17.74 7.62
C ILE A 297 19.47 -16.65 8.25
N LEU A 298 18.15 -16.84 8.32
CA LEU A 298 17.23 -15.82 8.87
C LEU A 298 17.44 -15.52 10.36
N GLN A 299 17.96 -16.50 11.12
CA GLN A 299 18.28 -16.36 12.55
C GLN A 299 19.38 -15.31 12.83
N TYR A 300 20.27 -15.07 11.88
CA TYR A 300 21.37 -14.13 12.10
C TYR A 300 20.94 -12.68 11.89
N ASN A 301 21.71 -11.78 12.50
CA ASN A 301 21.57 -10.35 12.31
C ASN A 301 21.68 -9.96 10.82
N MET A 302 21.03 -8.85 10.45
CA MET A 302 20.88 -8.42 9.05
C MET A 302 22.20 -8.37 8.25
N SER A 303 23.31 -8.00 8.90
CA SER A 303 24.64 -7.92 8.28
C SER A 303 25.29 -9.30 8.11
N ASP A 304 25.16 -10.17 9.12
CA ASP A 304 25.76 -11.50 9.14
C ASP A 304 25.09 -12.46 8.16
N ARG A 305 23.81 -12.23 7.82
CA ARG A 305 23.11 -12.95 6.73
C ARG A 305 23.89 -12.95 5.42
N PHE A 306 24.42 -11.78 5.03
CA PHE A 306 25.20 -11.65 3.81
C PHE A 306 26.58 -12.29 3.92
N ARG A 307 27.17 -12.37 5.13
CA ARG A 307 28.44 -13.04 5.36
C ARG A 307 28.30 -14.56 5.22
N LEU A 308 27.21 -15.11 5.74
CA LEU A 308 26.86 -16.52 5.57
C LEU A 308 26.59 -16.85 4.10
N LEU A 309 25.89 -15.96 3.38
CA LEU A 309 25.68 -16.12 1.95
C LEU A 309 27.01 -16.10 1.17
N ASP A 310 27.92 -15.16 1.47
CA ASP A 310 29.24 -15.13 0.84
C ASP A 310 30.02 -16.43 1.12
N ALA A 311 29.98 -16.96 2.34
CA ALA A 311 30.64 -18.24 2.68
C ALA A 311 30.00 -19.47 2.01
N MET A 312 28.72 -19.38 1.64
CA MET A 312 28.00 -20.41 0.92
C MET A 312 28.29 -20.36 -0.59
N CYS A 313 28.46 -19.16 -1.14
CA CYS A 313 28.56 -18.93 -2.57
C CYS A 313 30.00 -18.84 -3.10
N ASP A 314 30.93 -18.30 -2.31
CA ASP A 314 32.31 -17.99 -2.69
C ASP A 314 33.34 -18.73 -1.80
N ALA A 315 34.38 -19.32 -2.41
CA ALA A 315 35.44 -20.02 -1.68
C ALA A 315 36.44 -19.07 -0.98
N ASP A 316 36.58 -17.83 -1.46
CA ASP A 316 37.56 -16.84 -0.97
C ASP A 316 37.18 -16.18 0.37
N GLY A 317 36.05 -16.57 0.97
CA GLY A 317 35.65 -16.16 2.32
C GLY A 317 35.00 -14.77 2.44
N ALA A 318 34.44 -14.53 3.63
CA ALA A 318 33.68 -13.32 3.94
C ALA A 318 34.62 -12.10 4.16
N VAL A 319 34.24 -10.94 3.61
CA VAL A 319 34.98 -9.68 3.80
C VAL A 319 34.35 -8.87 4.93
N TYR A 320 35.15 -8.58 5.95
CA TYR A 320 34.78 -7.64 7.00
C TYR A 320 34.91 -6.21 6.50
N SER A 321 33.85 -5.42 6.68
CA SER A 321 33.84 -3.99 6.36
C SER A 321 32.71 -3.29 7.12
N ASP A 322 32.99 -2.05 7.55
CA ASP A 322 32.02 -1.16 8.21
C ASP A 322 31.10 -0.45 7.21
N MET A 323 31.21 -0.75 5.91
CA MET A 323 30.38 -0.14 4.87
C MET A 323 29.05 -0.88 4.69
N LYS A 324 28.03 -0.17 4.21
CA LYS A 324 26.75 -0.80 3.80
C LYS A 324 26.99 -1.88 2.72
N ARG A 325 26.28 -3.02 2.83
CA ARG A 325 26.38 -4.17 1.89
C ARG A 325 26.37 -3.76 0.42
N ARG A 326 25.46 -2.85 0.01
CA ARG A 326 25.37 -2.38 -1.38
C ARG A 326 26.66 -1.73 -1.93
N LYS A 327 27.46 -1.09 -1.08
CA LYS A 327 28.74 -0.49 -1.48
C LYS A 327 29.84 -1.54 -1.57
N ILE A 328 29.82 -2.52 -0.65
CA ILE A 328 30.78 -3.64 -0.62
C ILE A 328 30.56 -4.55 -1.83
N TYR A 329 29.30 -4.89 -2.13
CA TYR A 329 28.94 -5.79 -3.22
C TYR A 329 29.44 -5.28 -4.57
N LEU A 330 29.31 -3.98 -4.84
CA LEU A 330 29.74 -3.34 -6.10
C LEU A 330 31.26 -3.19 -6.27
N LYS A 331 32.08 -3.47 -5.24
CA LYS A 331 33.55 -3.35 -5.33
C LYS A 331 34.23 -4.60 -5.89
N LYS A 332 33.62 -5.77 -5.76
CA LYS A 332 34.17 -7.05 -6.25
C LYS A 332 33.56 -7.39 -7.61
N ASN A 333 34.38 -7.89 -8.53
CA ASN A 333 33.88 -8.46 -9.77
C ASN A 333 33.26 -9.83 -9.49
N ARG A 334 31.92 -9.95 -9.61
CA ARG A 334 31.15 -11.17 -9.29
C ARG A 334 30.53 -11.82 -10.53
N ASN A 335 31.16 -11.69 -11.70
CA ASN A 335 30.65 -12.26 -12.95
C ASN A 335 30.59 -13.81 -12.99
N CYS A 336 31.16 -14.50 -12.00
CA CYS A 336 31.19 -15.96 -11.89
C CYS A 336 30.26 -16.54 -10.79
N THR A 337 29.45 -15.72 -10.10
CA THR A 337 28.54 -16.21 -9.05
C THR A 337 27.30 -16.86 -9.65
N SER A 338 26.88 -18.04 -9.17
CA SER A 338 25.69 -18.74 -9.65
C SER A 338 24.39 -17.92 -9.47
N GLU A 339 23.44 -18.10 -10.38
CA GLU A 339 22.17 -17.34 -10.40
C GLU A 339 21.41 -17.47 -9.07
N GLU A 340 21.38 -18.67 -8.49
CA GLU A 340 20.74 -18.93 -7.20
C GLU A 340 21.30 -18.05 -6.07
N CYS A 341 22.62 -17.78 -6.09
CA CYS A 341 23.26 -16.89 -5.11
C CYS A 341 22.86 -15.43 -5.33
N VAL A 342 22.70 -15.00 -6.59
CA VAL A 342 22.23 -13.66 -6.94
C VAL A 342 20.79 -13.44 -6.47
N ILE A 343 19.94 -14.46 -6.62
CA ILE A 343 18.54 -14.42 -6.16
C ILE A 343 18.48 -14.45 -4.62
N LEU A 344 19.32 -15.24 -3.95
CA LEU A 344 19.40 -15.20 -2.48
C LEU A 344 19.86 -13.83 -1.96
N GLU A 345 20.81 -13.16 -2.63
CA GLU A 345 21.20 -11.78 -2.28
C GLU A 345 20.01 -10.81 -2.39
N PHE A 346 19.21 -10.95 -3.45
CA PHE A 346 17.96 -10.19 -3.62
C PHE A 346 16.94 -10.49 -2.49
N LEU A 347 16.72 -11.76 -2.15
CA LEU A 347 15.77 -12.16 -1.11
C LEU A 347 16.19 -11.70 0.28
N ILE A 348 17.48 -11.83 0.64
CA ILE A 348 18.00 -11.34 1.92
C ILE A 348 17.86 -9.81 2.00
N HIS A 349 18.13 -9.09 0.91
CA HIS A 349 17.93 -7.64 0.87
C HIS A 349 16.48 -7.25 1.18
N HIS A 350 15.51 -7.90 0.55
CA HIS A 350 14.09 -7.60 0.75
C HIS A 350 13.55 -8.12 2.08
N PHE A 351 14.07 -9.23 2.60
CA PHE A 351 13.74 -9.69 3.97
C PHE A 351 14.27 -8.71 5.02
N ASN A 352 15.47 -8.15 4.83
CA ASN A 352 15.99 -7.10 5.71
C ASN A 352 15.13 -5.82 5.61
N LYS A 353 14.70 -5.41 4.41
CA LYS A 353 13.75 -4.29 4.25
C LYS A 353 12.43 -4.58 4.97
N TYR A 354 11.82 -5.76 4.77
CA TYR A 354 10.60 -6.19 5.46
C TYR A 354 10.74 -6.10 6.99
N GLN A 355 11.84 -6.63 7.55
CA GLN A 355 12.12 -6.56 8.97
C GLN A 355 12.26 -5.11 9.46
N MET A 356 12.93 -4.25 8.71
CA MET A 356 13.06 -2.83 9.04
C MET A 356 11.72 -2.11 9.05
N GLU A 357 10.90 -2.29 8.01
CA GLU A 357 9.59 -1.65 7.88
C GLU A 357 8.64 -2.08 9.01
N LEU A 358 8.66 -3.36 9.40
CA LEU A 358 7.88 -3.81 10.56
C LEU A 358 8.34 -3.16 11.87
N ILE A 359 9.65 -3.07 12.10
CA ILE A 359 10.21 -2.45 13.31
C ILE A 359 9.88 -0.95 13.37
N THR A 360 9.95 -0.25 12.24
CA THR A 360 9.62 1.18 12.19
C THR A 360 8.13 1.44 12.34
N ASN A 361 7.28 0.61 11.73
CA ASN A 361 5.83 0.82 11.77
C ASN A 361 5.18 0.37 13.09
N ILE A 362 5.81 -0.56 13.81
CA ILE A 362 5.33 -0.96 15.16
C ILE A 362 5.78 0.01 16.25
N TYR A 363 6.76 0.87 15.98
CA TYR A 363 7.27 1.83 16.94
C TYR A 363 6.14 2.73 17.46
N GLN A 364 6.00 2.77 18.78
CA GLN A 364 5.02 3.61 19.49
C GLN A 364 5.72 4.25 20.69
N GLU A 365 5.13 5.31 21.26
CA GLU A 365 5.67 5.93 22.47
C GLU A 365 5.81 4.92 23.62
N ASP A 366 4.83 4.02 23.74
CA ASP A 366 4.77 2.94 24.74
C ASP A 366 5.57 1.69 24.35
N PHE A 367 6.00 1.57 23.09
CA PHE A 367 6.79 0.45 22.58
C PHE A 367 7.93 0.92 21.68
N LYS A 368 9.07 1.23 22.32
CA LYS A 368 10.27 1.76 21.67
C LYS A 368 11.17 0.63 21.18
N THR A 369 10.78 -0.01 20.08
CA THR A 369 11.64 -0.99 19.41
C THR A 369 12.88 -0.33 18.82
N GLN A 370 14.06 -0.82 19.17
CA GLN A 370 15.30 -0.45 18.51
C GLN A 370 15.68 -1.50 17.47
N VAL A 371 16.14 -1.02 16.31
CA VAL A 371 16.48 -1.86 15.14
C VAL A 371 17.62 -2.85 15.42
N LEU A 372 18.57 -2.47 16.28
CA LEU A 372 19.78 -3.24 16.56
C LEU A 372 19.68 -4.10 17.83
N LEU A 373 18.48 -4.29 18.40
CA LEU A 373 18.31 -5.19 19.53
C LEU A 373 18.61 -6.63 19.13
N GLU A 374 19.26 -7.35 20.04
CA GLU A 374 19.38 -8.80 19.89
C GLU A 374 17.98 -9.41 19.80
N HIS A 375 17.84 -10.47 19.00
CA HIS A 375 16.54 -11.07 18.70
C HIS A 375 15.80 -11.58 19.95
N LYS A 376 16.54 -11.97 20.99
CA LYS A 376 15.98 -12.37 22.28
C LYS A 376 15.41 -11.18 23.05
N HIS A 377 16.13 -10.06 23.09
CA HIS A 377 15.63 -8.83 23.73
C HIS A 377 14.41 -8.27 23.01
N MET A 378 14.40 -8.29 21.68
CA MET A 378 13.24 -7.89 20.89
C MET A 378 12.00 -8.74 21.21
N LYS A 379 12.19 -10.05 21.42
CA LYS A 379 11.12 -10.95 21.87
C LYS A 379 10.61 -10.57 23.26
N ASP A 380 11.52 -10.40 24.21
CA ASP A 380 11.18 -10.14 25.60
C ASP A 380 10.47 -8.79 25.77
N ASP A 381 10.93 -7.75 25.08
CA ASP A 381 10.30 -6.42 25.10
C ASP A 381 8.91 -6.42 24.45
N PHE A 382 8.73 -7.17 23.36
CA PHE A 382 7.41 -7.30 22.73
C PHE A 382 6.42 -7.98 23.66
N PHE A 383 6.81 -9.06 24.34
CA PHE A 383 5.93 -9.71 25.32
C PHE A 383 5.69 -8.84 26.55
N ARG A 384 6.69 -8.08 27.03
CA ARG A 384 6.47 -7.08 28.09
C ARG A 384 5.40 -6.07 27.70
N PHE A 385 5.45 -5.56 26.46
CA PHE A 385 4.47 -4.61 25.96
C PHE A 385 3.07 -5.25 25.80
N MET A 386 2.97 -6.42 25.18
CA MET A 386 1.68 -7.05 24.89
C MET A 386 1.05 -7.72 26.11
N CYS A 387 1.84 -8.24 27.04
CA CYS A 387 1.40 -9.13 28.11
C CYS A 387 1.69 -8.61 29.53
N ASN A 388 2.32 -7.43 29.68
CA ASN A 388 2.87 -6.94 30.95
C ASN A 388 3.85 -7.92 31.63
N SER A 389 4.38 -8.90 30.89
CA SER A 389 5.32 -9.90 31.40
C SER A 389 6.21 -10.43 30.28
N ILE A 390 7.38 -10.96 30.64
CA ILE A 390 8.29 -11.61 29.67
C ILE A 390 7.80 -13.03 29.32
N TYR A 391 6.87 -13.56 30.11
CA TYR A 391 6.36 -14.90 29.91
C TYR A 391 5.37 -14.93 28.74
N TYR A 392 5.44 -16.04 28.00
CA TYR A 392 4.57 -16.35 26.89
C TYR A 392 3.08 -16.22 27.26
N CYS A 393 2.36 -15.42 26.46
CA CYS A 393 0.94 -15.18 26.59
C CYS A 393 0.26 -15.23 25.21
N ASN A 394 -1.06 -15.45 25.17
CA ASN A 394 -1.81 -15.31 23.93
C ASN A 394 -2.02 -13.82 23.59
N VAL A 395 -1.20 -13.31 22.67
CA VAL A 395 -1.20 -11.90 22.22
C VAL A 395 -2.58 -11.43 21.75
N ASN A 396 -3.38 -12.31 21.15
CA ASN A 396 -4.68 -11.96 20.56
C ASN A 396 -5.76 -11.59 21.61
N ASN A 397 -5.55 -11.93 22.88
CA ASN A 397 -6.54 -11.75 23.94
C ASN A 397 -6.24 -10.57 24.88
N ASN A 398 -5.17 -9.81 24.63
CA ASN A 398 -4.70 -8.79 25.55
C ASN A 398 -5.10 -7.37 25.11
N ALA A 399 -5.19 -6.46 26.09
CA ALA A 399 -5.63 -5.08 25.91
C ALA A 399 -4.91 -4.29 24.79
N PRO A 400 -3.59 -4.45 24.55
CA PRO A 400 -2.95 -3.75 23.43
C PRO A 400 -3.41 -4.23 22.05
N PHE A 401 -3.89 -5.47 21.94
CA PHE A 401 -4.43 -6.06 20.72
C PHE A 401 -5.95 -5.81 20.61
N ILE A 402 -6.67 -5.87 21.74
CA ILE A 402 -8.10 -5.57 21.83
C ILE A 402 -8.26 -4.09 22.18
N LYS A 403 -8.35 -3.22 21.17
CA LYS A 403 -8.94 -1.89 21.43
C LYS A 403 -10.42 -2.07 21.74
N GLU A 404 -10.88 -1.33 22.76
CA GLU A 404 -12.25 -1.34 23.29
C GLU A 404 -13.30 -1.50 22.17
N ASP A 405 -14.12 -2.55 22.31
CA ASP A 405 -15.33 -2.84 21.55
C ASP A 405 -15.25 -3.61 20.22
N MET A 406 -14.40 -4.62 20.08
CA MET A 406 -14.81 -5.74 19.22
C MET A 406 -15.94 -6.50 19.92
N ILE A 407 -17.11 -6.58 19.30
CA ILE A 407 -18.14 -7.55 19.67
C ILE A 407 -17.49 -8.92 19.44
N GLU A 408 -17.01 -9.54 20.51
CA GLU A 408 -16.58 -10.92 20.46
C GLU A 408 -17.78 -11.74 20.00
N THR A 409 -17.71 -12.31 18.79
CA THR A 409 -18.26 -13.65 18.66
C THR A 409 -17.33 -14.51 19.51
N PRO A 410 -17.79 -15.03 20.67
CA PRO A 410 -16.94 -15.89 21.45
C PRO A 410 -16.58 -17.04 20.52
N LEU A 411 -15.28 -17.23 20.30
CA LEU A 411 -14.77 -18.49 19.80
C LEU A 411 -15.38 -19.52 20.72
N ASN A 412 -16.32 -20.30 20.17
CA ASN A 412 -17.16 -21.24 20.90
C ASN A 412 -16.37 -21.78 22.09
N ASN A 413 -16.87 -21.57 23.31
CA ASN A 413 -16.29 -21.98 24.59
C ASN A 413 -16.13 -23.52 24.68
N ARG A 414 -15.44 -24.15 23.73
CA ARG A 414 -14.72 -25.39 23.97
C ARG A 414 -13.45 -24.97 24.68
N THR A 415 -13.60 -24.87 26.00
CA THR A 415 -12.55 -24.78 27.00
C THR A 415 -11.39 -25.71 26.65
N PHE A 416 -10.40 -25.22 25.91
CA PHE A 416 -9.06 -25.79 25.97
C PHE A 416 -8.33 -25.07 27.11
N TYR A 417 -8.43 -25.68 28.28
CA TYR A 417 -7.63 -25.38 29.47
C TYR A 417 -6.13 -25.43 29.12
N PHE A 418 -5.53 -24.31 28.74
CA PHE A 418 -4.10 -24.10 28.94
C PHE A 418 -3.86 -22.67 29.42
N ARG A 419 -3.72 -22.50 30.74
CA ARG A 419 -3.26 -21.26 31.40
C ARG A 419 -1.82 -20.85 31.03
N ARG A 420 -1.15 -21.57 30.12
CA ARG A 420 0.11 -21.22 29.46
C ARG A 420 0.01 -21.63 27.99
N THR A 421 -0.62 -20.81 27.16
CA THR A 421 -0.67 -21.04 25.72
C THR A 421 0.62 -20.55 25.09
N ASP A 422 1.30 -21.45 24.37
CA ASP A 422 2.40 -21.09 23.49
C ASP A 422 1.92 -20.02 22.46
N PRO A 423 2.50 -18.81 22.43
CA PRO A 423 2.09 -17.73 21.53
C PRO A 423 2.24 -18.10 20.05
N PHE A 424 3.11 -19.08 19.75
CA PHE A 424 3.35 -19.57 18.40
C PHE A 424 2.45 -20.76 18.04
N MET A 425 1.45 -21.10 18.86
CA MET A 425 0.58 -22.25 18.61
C MET A 425 -0.15 -22.12 17.25
N LEU A 426 0.13 -23.08 16.37
CA LEU A 426 -0.35 -23.09 14.98
C LEU A 426 -1.88 -23.02 14.87
N TYR A 427 -2.59 -23.79 15.71
CA TYR A 427 -4.05 -23.87 15.67
C TYR A 427 -4.70 -22.52 15.98
N THR A 428 -4.29 -21.88 17.09
CA THR A 428 -4.84 -20.59 17.52
C THR A 428 -4.55 -19.48 16.51
N ASN A 429 -3.29 -19.37 16.05
CA ASN A 429 -2.90 -18.33 15.10
C ASN A 429 -3.59 -18.51 13.74
N TYR A 430 -3.68 -19.74 13.24
CA TYR A 430 -4.39 -20.04 12.00
C TYR A 430 -5.90 -19.77 12.12
N LEU A 431 -6.52 -20.15 13.23
CA LEU A 431 -7.94 -19.92 13.46
C LEU A 431 -8.26 -18.42 13.53
N ASN A 432 -7.43 -17.64 14.24
CA ASN A 432 -7.57 -16.18 14.27
C ASN A 432 -7.37 -15.56 12.88
N PHE A 433 -6.44 -16.09 12.08
CA PHE A 433 -6.26 -15.65 10.70
C PHE A 433 -7.52 -15.89 9.86
N VAL A 434 -8.05 -17.12 9.85
CA VAL A 434 -9.20 -17.50 9.01
C VAL A 434 -10.48 -16.76 9.42
N MET A 435 -10.68 -16.58 10.73
CA MET A 435 -11.93 -16.02 11.27
C MET A 435 -11.92 -14.49 11.35
N ARG A 436 -10.79 -13.85 11.69
CA ARG A 436 -10.78 -12.44 12.11
C ARG A 436 -9.88 -11.52 11.28
N TYR A 437 -8.91 -12.04 10.53
CA TYR A 437 -7.89 -11.21 9.84
C TYR A 437 -8.47 -10.14 8.90
N HIS A 438 -9.58 -10.42 8.23
CA HIS A 438 -10.23 -9.48 7.31
C HIS A 438 -10.87 -8.27 8.02
N HIS A 439 -11.13 -8.36 9.33
CA HIS A 439 -11.63 -7.25 10.16
C HIS A 439 -10.52 -6.48 10.89
N PHE A 440 -9.27 -6.95 10.80
CA PHE A 440 -8.18 -6.34 11.55
C PHE A 440 -7.86 -4.93 11.05
N THR A 441 -7.52 -4.08 12.01
CA THR A 441 -6.90 -2.78 11.76
C THR A 441 -5.46 -2.96 11.28
N PRO A 442 -4.87 -1.96 10.59
CA PRO A 442 -3.47 -2.02 10.18
C PRO A 442 -2.50 -2.32 11.35
N LYS A 443 -2.82 -1.86 12.57
CA LYS A 443 -2.01 -2.13 13.78
C LYS A 443 -2.06 -3.60 14.21
N GLU A 444 -3.24 -4.21 14.24
CA GLU A 444 -3.41 -5.62 14.61
C GLU A 444 -2.70 -6.54 13.60
N ILE A 445 -2.76 -6.20 12.30
CA ILE A 445 -2.00 -6.88 11.25
C ILE A 445 -0.48 -6.77 11.52
N LEU A 446 0.02 -5.57 11.85
CA LEU A 446 1.43 -5.37 12.19
C LEU A 446 1.85 -6.22 13.39
N TYR A 447 1.03 -6.30 14.45
CA TYR A 447 1.33 -7.12 15.63
C TYR A 447 1.39 -8.61 15.31
N MET A 448 0.47 -9.13 14.49
CA MET A 448 0.48 -10.53 14.08
C MET A 448 1.75 -10.88 13.27
N HIS A 449 2.16 -10.02 12.35
CA HIS A 449 3.37 -10.24 11.55
C HIS A 449 4.64 -10.05 12.35
N PHE A 450 4.67 -9.10 13.29
CA PHE A 450 5.82 -8.89 14.17
C PHE A 450 6.01 -10.05 15.15
N LEU A 451 4.92 -10.59 15.72
CA LEU A 451 4.96 -11.83 16.50
C LEU A 451 5.59 -12.95 15.67
N ASN A 452 5.13 -13.15 14.43
CA ASN A 452 5.66 -14.18 13.55
C ASN A 452 7.15 -13.98 13.24
N LEU A 453 7.56 -12.75 12.92
CA LEU A 453 8.95 -12.38 12.66
C LEU A 453 9.85 -12.68 13.85
N ILE A 454 9.46 -12.27 15.06
CA ILE A 454 10.22 -12.55 16.30
C ILE A 454 10.44 -14.05 16.47
N GLY A 455 9.42 -14.87 16.19
CA GLY A 455 9.54 -16.33 16.24
C GLY A 455 10.56 -16.86 15.23
N ILE A 456 10.53 -16.39 13.97
CA ILE A 456 11.51 -16.78 12.93
C ILE A 456 12.94 -16.41 13.35
N LEU A 457 13.15 -15.21 13.86
CA LEU A 457 14.46 -14.73 14.32
C LEU A 457 15.02 -15.55 15.50
N ASN A 458 14.15 -16.15 16.31
CA ASN A 458 14.50 -16.98 17.47
C ASN A 458 14.46 -18.50 17.18
N ASN A 459 14.43 -18.90 15.90
CA ASN A 459 14.43 -20.30 15.46
C ASN A 459 13.19 -21.12 15.90
N GLU A 460 12.04 -20.48 16.07
CA GLU A 460 10.78 -21.17 16.39
C GLU A 460 10.17 -21.79 15.13
N SER A 461 10.18 -23.13 15.03
CA SER A 461 9.71 -23.85 13.85
C SER A 461 8.22 -23.61 13.55
N LYS A 462 7.40 -23.39 14.58
CA LYS A 462 5.97 -23.05 14.46
C LYS A 462 5.74 -21.68 13.82
N ALA A 463 6.62 -20.71 14.10
CA ALA A 463 6.56 -19.40 13.45
C ALA A 463 6.97 -19.51 11.97
N TYR A 464 8.00 -20.30 11.67
CA TYR A 464 8.42 -20.59 10.30
C TYR A 464 7.27 -21.21 9.48
N VAL A 465 6.53 -22.17 10.04
CA VAL A 465 5.36 -22.78 9.39
C VAL A 465 4.16 -21.83 9.32
N SER A 466 3.90 -21.04 10.38
CA SER A 466 2.83 -20.03 10.38
C SER A 466 3.03 -18.95 9.30
N SER A 467 4.28 -18.66 8.91
CA SER A 467 4.56 -17.64 7.89
C SER A 467 3.91 -17.95 6.53
N LEU A 468 3.67 -19.22 6.20
CA LEU A 468 3.23 -19.70 4.88
C LEU A 468 1.86 -19.18 4.43
N HIS A 469 1.00 -18.80 5.39
CA HIS A 469 -0.34 -18.28 5.12
C HIS A 469 -0.47 -16.78 5.40
N LEU A 470 0.59 -16.11 5.88
CA LEU A 470 0.56 -14.68 6.15
C LEU A 470 0.85 -13.88 4.87
N PRO A 471 -0.03 -12.96 4.45
CA PRO A 471 0.09 -12.28 3.15
C PRO A 471 1.29 -11.33 3.07
N GLY A 472 1.83 -10.89 4.22
CA GLY A 472 2.94 -9.94 4.28
C GLY A 472 4.24 -10.44 3.65
N TYR A 473 4.42 -11.77 3.59
CA TYR A 473 5.59 -12.37 2.94
C TYR A 473 5.47 -12.44 1.42
N TYR A 474 4.27 -12.20 0.85
CA TYR A 474 4.05 -12.10 -0.59
C TYR A 474 4.19 -10.65 -1.07
N ASN A 475 3.55 -9.70 -0.39
CA ASN A 475 3.49 -8.29 -0.82
C ASN A 475 4.76 -7.48 -0.51
N ALA A 476 5.71 -8.03 0.24
CA ALA A 476 7.03 -7.41 0.44
C ALA A 476 7.77 -7.07 -0.87
N ILE A 477 7.39 -7.68 -2.00
CA ILE A 477 7.91 -7.34 -3.32
C ILE A 477 7.59 -5.91 -3.77
N GLU A 478 6.55 -5.28 -3.21
CA GLU A 478 6.20 -3.88 -3.47
C GLU A 478 7.35 -2.92 -3.10
N LEU A 479 8.10 -3.24 -2.04
CA LEU A 479 9.26 -2.48 -1.57
C LEU A 479 10.44 -2.46 -2.56
N ALA A 480 10.39 -3.30 -3.60
CA ALA A 480 11.39 -3.34 -4.65
C ALA A 480 11.24 -2.19 -5.66
N PHE A 481 10.08 -1.53 -5.73
CA PHE A 481 9.76 -0.50 -6.70
C PHE A 481 9.91 0.93 -6.13
N ASP A 482 11.12 1.26 -5.68
CA ASP A 482 11.46 2.59 -5.17
C ASP A 482 11.99 3.56 -6.25
N ASP A 483 12.11 3.13 -7.51
CA ASP A 483 12.62 3.95 -8.59
C ASP A 483 11.61 5.00 -9.11
N ASN A 484 12.12 6.17 -9.52
CA ASN A 484 11.32 7.22 -10.17
C ASN A 484 10.99 6.91 -11.66
N SER A 485 11.11 5.65 -12.07
CA SER A 485 10.84 5.18 -13.43
C SER A 485 9.35 4.99 -13.68
N SER A 486 8.93 5.15 -14.94
CA SER A 486 7.59 4.76 -15.39
C SER A 486 7.50 3.25 -15.66
N ILE A 487 6.29 2.69 -15.74
CA ILE A 487 6.11 1.28 -16.16
C ILE A 487 6.69 1.05 -17.55
N ALA A 488 6.54 2.01 -18.46
CA ALA A 488 7.10 1.95 -19.80
C ALA A 488 8.64 1.95 -19.79
N ASP A 489 9.29 2.67 -18.86
CA ASP A 489 10.75 2.60 -18.69
C ASP A 489 11.21 1.23 -18.19
N LEU A 490 10.48 0.64 -17.24
CA LEU A 490 10.77 -0.71 -16.73
C LEU A 490 10.60 -1.75 -17.86
N PHE A 491 9.55 -1.62 -18.65
CA PHE A 491 9.32 -2.48 -19.82
C PHE A 491 10.40 -2.29 -20.89
N ARG A 492 10.88 -1.06 -21.13
CA ARG A 492 12.05 -0.81 -21.99
C ARG A 492 13.25 -1.62 -21.52
N ASN A 493 13.58 -1.57 -20.22
CA ASN A 493 14.75 -2.28 -19.69
C ASN A 493 14.64 -3.81 -19.90
N LEU A 494 13.43 -4.38 -19.79
CA LEU A 494 13.16 -5.79 -20.12
C LEU A 494 13.42 -6.09 -21.61
N ILE A 495 12.91 -5.24 -22.52
CA ILE A 495 13.17 -5.38 -23.96
C ILE A 495 14.66 -5.27 -24.28
N GLU A 496 15.36 -4.35 -23.62
CA GLU A 496 16.82 -4.22 -23.75
C GLU A 496 17.57 -5.46 -23.25
N CYS A 497 17.11 -6.11 -22.17
CA CYS A 497 17.64 -7.41 -21.73
C CYS A 497 17.55 -8.45 -22.84
N ILE A 498 16.38 -8.57 -23.47
CA ILE A 498 16.13 -9.51 -24.57
C ILE A 498 16.99 -9.17 -25.79
N ARG A 499 17.15 -7.88 -26.12
CA ARG A 499 18.03 -7.43 -27.20
C ARG A 499 19.48 -7.88 -26.95
N GLY A 500 19.99 -7.70 -25.74
CA GLY A 500 21.32 -8.16 -25.34
C GLY A 500 21.50 -9.66 -25.55
N CYS A 501 20.48 -10.47 -25.26
CA CYS A 501 20.50 -11.91 -25.47
C CYS A 501 20.59 -12.32 -26.94
N ILE A 502 19.98 -11.54 -27.85
CA ILE A 502 19.99 -11.81 -29.30
C ILE A 502 21.33 -11.39 -29.95
N SER A 503 21.89 -10.25 -29.54
CA SER A 503 23.12 -9.68 -30.11
C SER A 503 24.38 -10.49 -29.75
N SER A 504 24.43 -11.06 -28.55
CA SER A 504 25.64 -11.65 -27.97
C SER A 504 26.04 -13.04 -28.51
N ARG A 505 25.36 -13.54 -29.55
CA ARG A 505 25.72 -14.79 -30.27
C ARG A 505 26.76 -14.57 -31.38
N LYS A 506 27.11 -13.32 -31.73
CA LYS A 506 27.88 -13.02 -32.97
C LYS A 506 29.42 -12.90 -32.88
N GLU A 507 30.07 -12.93 -31.72
CA GLU A 507 31.55 -12.97 -31.68
C GLU A 507 32.07 -13.88 -30.55
N LYS A 508 32.72 -15.00 -30.90
CA LYS A 508 33.54 -15.80 -29.97
C LYS A 508 35.00 -15.69 -30.41
N ARG A 509 35.83 -14.96 -29.66
CA ARG A 509 37.29 -15.15 -29.68
C ARG A 509 37.67 -16.22 -28.64
N PRO A 510 38.61 -17.13 -28.94
CA PRO A 510 38.97 -18.23 -28.06
C PRO A 510 39.95 -17.74 -26.98
N SER A 511 39.56 -17.69 -25.70
CA SER A 511 40.53 -17.74 -24.59
C SER A 511 39.90 -18.11 -23.23
N ARG A 512 40.61 -19.00 -22.51
CA ARG A 512 40.47 -19.49 -21.10
C ARG A 512 39.19 -20.28 -20.75
N ILE A 513 39.33 -21.60 -20.81
CA ILE A 513 38.28 -22.65 -20.86
C ILE A 513 37.43 -22.82 -19.58
N LYS A 514 37.94 -22.56 -18.36
CA LYS A 514 37.16 -22.77 -17.11
C LYS A 514 36.23 -21.61 -16.73
N TYR A 515 36.66 -20.36 -16.96
CA TYR A 515 35.89 -19.17 -16.60
C TYR A 515 34.77 -18.86 -17.60
N GLN A 516 34.91 -19.31 -18.84
CA GLN A 516 33.94 -19.10 -19.91
C GLN A 516 32.64 -19.90 -19.68
N PHE A 517 32.72 -21.12 -19.16
CA PHE A 517 31.56 -22.01 -19.00
C PHE A 517 30.54 -21.48 -17.97
N VAL A 518 31.01 -21.08 -16.78
CA VAL A 518 30.13 -20.51 -15.73
C VAL A 518 29.49 -19.20 -16.17
N HIS A 519 30.24 -18.37 -16.89
CA HIS A 519 29.73 -17.11 -17.43
C HIS A 519 28.70 -17.35 -18.55
N GLU A 520 28.87 -18.40 -19.36
CA GLU A 520 27.93 -18.80 -20.41
C GLU A 520 26.63 -19.35 -19.83
N GLU A 521 26.69 -20.18 -18.78
CA GLU A 521 25.49 -20.67 -18.04
C GLU A 521 24.69 -19.54 -17.39
N LEU A 522 25.37 -18.61 -16.71
CA LEU A 522 24.73 -17.42 -16.11
C LEU A 522 24.05 -16.54 -17.15
N ARG A 523 24.70 -16.39 -18.32
CA ARG A 523 24.14 -15.62 -19.42
C ARG A 523 22.91 -16.29 -20.01
N ILE A 524 22.93 -17.61 -20.18
CA ILE A 524 21.79 -18.40 -20.67
C ILE A 524 20.62 -18.27 -19.69
N ALA A 525 20.85 -18.50 -18.39
CA ALA A 525 19.81 -18.41 -17.38
C ALA A 525 19.17 -17.01 -17.29
N LYS A 526 19.99 -15.95 -17.33
CA LYS A 526 19.47 -14.56 -17.39
C LYS A 526 18.62 -14.32 -18.64
N CYS A 527 19.05 -14.85 -19.79
CA CYS A 527 18.32 -14.72 -21.04
C CYS A 527 16.99 -15.49 -21.04
N ASP A 528 16.98 -16.69 -20.47
CA ASP A 528 15.77 -17.49 -20.30
C ASP A 528 14.81 -16.80 -19.34
N MET A 529 15.31 -16.21 -18.24
CA MET A 529 14.49 -15.42 -17.33
C MET A 529 13.89 -14.19 -18.01
N CYS A 530 14.66 -13.43 -18.81
CA CYS A 530 14.15 -12.26 -19.53
C CYS A 530 13.12 -12.63 -20.62
N LYS A 531 13.41 -13.63 -21.46
CA LYS A 531 12.48 -14.11 -22.50
C LYS A 531 11.22 -14.73 -21.89
N GLY A 532 11.40 -15.60 -20.89
CA GLY A 532 10.33 -16.26 -20.17
C GLY A 532 9.43 -15.26 -19.46
N THR A 533 9.99 -14.27 -18.78
CA THR A 533 9.21 -13.18 -18.14
C THR A 533 8.40 -12.42 -19.18
N TYR A 534 9.00 -12.01 -20.30
CA TYR A 534 8.28 -11.27 -21.33
C TYR A 534 7.09 -12.04 -21.88
N ILE A 535 7.28 -13.33 -22.21
CA ILE A 535 6.21 -14.17 -22.74
C ILE A 535 5.14 -14.37 -21.66
N TYR A 536 5.53 -14.67 -20.42
CA TYR A 536 4.62 -14.89 -19.31
C TYR A 536 3.70 -13.68 -19.05
N ILE A 537 4.26 -12.47 -18.96
CA ILE A 537 3.49 -11.27 -18.63
C ILE A 537 2.66 -10.71 -19.80
N ASN A 538 3.06 -11.00 -21.05
CA ASN A 538 2.40 -10.53 -22.28
C ASN A 538 1.51 -11.57 -22.95
N LYS A 539 1.46 -12.81 -22.44
CA LYS A 539 0.59 -13.85 -23.01
C LYS A 539 -0.87 -13.39 -22.90
N LYS A 540 -1.60 -13.51 -24.00
CA LYS A 540 -3.05 -13.28 -24.09
C LYS A 540 -3.77 -14.61 -24.28
N ASN A 541 -5.05 -14.64 -23.88
CA ASN A 541 -5.97 -15.71 -24.22
C ASN A 541 -7.11 -15.13 -25.07
N ALA A 542 -7.17 -15.49 -26.35
CA ALA A 542 -8.07 -14.85 -27.34
C ALA A 542 -7.97 -13.30 -27.29
N GLU A 543 -9.10 -12.61 -27.12
CA GLU A 543 -9.16 -11.14 -27.04
C GLU A 543 -8.85 -10.56 -25.65
N ASN A 544 -8.68 -11.40 -24.61
CA ASN A 544 -8.48 -10.92 -23.24
C ASN A 544 -7.11 -10.24 -23.06
N PRO A 545 -7.05 -9.15 -22.27
CA PRO A 545 -5.80 -8.43 -22.04
C PRO A 545 -4.82 -9.24 -21.21
N SER A 546 -3.52 -9.06 -21.49
CA SER A 546 -2.43 -9.68 -20.72
C SER A 546 -2.25 -9.07 -19.32
N MET A 547 -1.45 -9.72 -18.47
CA MET A 547 -1.13 -9.20 -17.13
C MET A 547 -0.53 -7.79 -17.19
N LEU A 548 0.43 -7.56 -18.10
CA LEU A 548 1.07 -6.25 -18.27
C LEU A 548 0.06 -5.19 -18.72
N GLN A 549 -0.88 -5.54 -19.61
CA GLN A 549 -1.92 -4.63 -20.08
C GLN A 549 -2.89 -4.24 -18.97
N LYS A 550 -3.37 -5.22 -18.20
CA LYS A 550 -4.23 -4.98 -17.03
C LYS A 550 -3.55 -4.11 -16.00
N TYR A 551 -2.30 -4.42 -15.64
CA TYR A 551 -1.51 -3.66 -14.67
C TYR A 551 -1.23 -2.23 -15.13
N TYR A 552 -0.80 -2.05 -16.39
CA TYR A 552 -0.56 -0.73 -16.96
C TYR A 552 -1.84 0.11 -17.01
N ASN A 553 -2.97 -0.48 -17.41
CA ASN A 553 -4.27 0.20 -17.45
C ASN A 553 -4.71 0.66 -16.05
N TYR A 554 -4.53 -0.19 -15.03
CA TYR A 554 -4.79 0.17 -13.65
C TYR A 554 -3.93 1.37 -13.22
N VAL A 555 -2.60 1.29 -13.32
CA VAL A 555 -1.71 2.35 -12.81
C VAL A 555 -1.85 3.65 -13.61
N ALA A 556 -1.84 3.58 -14.95
CA ALA A 556 -1.79 4.77 -15.80
C ALA A 556 -3.17 5.40 -16.06
N LYS A 557 -4.26 4.62 -16.13
CA LYS A 557 -5.60 5.15 -16.43
C LYS A 557 -6.51 5.25 -15.21
N VAL A 558 -6.48 4.27 -14.31
CA VAL A 558 -7.35 4.26 -13.12
C VAL A 558 -6.77 5.15 -12.04
N VAL A 559 -5.55 4.87 -11.58
CA VAL A 559 -4.89 5.64 -10.52
C VAL A 559 -4.26 6.93 -11.06
N LYS A 560 -3.95 6.97 -12.37
CA LYS A 560 -3.34 8.11 -13.08
C LYS A 560 -1.95 8.48 -12.54
N ILE A 561 -1.11 7.48 -12.34
CA ILE A 561 0.27 7.64 -11.88
C ILE A 561 1.24 7.26 -13.00
N ASP A 562 2.23 8.12 -13.21
CA ASP A 562 3.33 7.86 -14.15
C ASP A 562 4.52 7.17 -13.45
N LYS A 563 4.91 7.65 -12.27
CA LYS A 563 6.08 7.14 -11.52
C LYS A 563 5.70 6.00 -10.58
N VAL A 564 6.32 4.84 -10.71
CA VAL A 564 6.00 3.66 -9.90
C VAL A 564 6.28 3.89 -8.41
N SER A 565 7.33 4.63 -8.04
CA SER A 565 7.59 4.98 -6.64
C SER A 565 6.44 5.70 -5.93
N THR A 566 5.56 6.40 -6.67
CA THR A 566 4.43 7.12 -6.07
C THR A 566 3.39 6.16 -5.49
N LEU A 567 3.32 4.91 -5.98
CA LEU A 567 2.38 3.89 -5.50
C LEU A 567 2.53 3.61 -4.00
N ILE A 568 3.77 3.62 -3.50
CA ILE A 568 4.07 3.38 -2.08
C ILE A 568 4.30 4.68 -1.29
N ARG A 569 4.31 5.86 -1.94
CA ARG A 569 4.62 7.14 -1.27
C ARG A 569 3.38 7.90 -0.78
N ASN A 570 2.19 7.46 -1.17
CA ASN A 570 0.93 8.08 -0.76
C ASN A 570 0.02 6.98 -0.22
N VAL A 571 -0.42 7.12 1.04
CA VAL A 571 -1.21 6.10 1.73
C VAL A 571 -2.50 5.75 0.99
N ASN A 572 -3.20 6.75 0.45
CA ASN A 572 -4.49 6.56 -0.24
C ASN A 572 -4.33 5.72 -1.51
N ILE A 573 -3.24 5.99 -2.23
CA ILE A 573 -2.89 5.24 -3.43
C ILE A 573 -2.45 3.82 -3.03
N TYR A 574 -1.64 3.72 -1.97
CA TYR A 574 -1.09 2.46 -1.50
C TYR A 574 -2.18 1.48 -1.05
N GLU A 575 -3.16 1.93 -0.24
CA GLU A 575 -4.25 1.07 0.22
C GLU A 575 -5.07 0.50 -0.94
N ASP A 576 -5.43 1.32 -1.93
CA ASP A 576 -6.16 0.86 -3.11
C ASP A 576 -5.30 -0.04 -4.02
N TYR A 577 -3.99 0.19 -4.07
CA TYR A 577 -3.02 -0.63 -4.82
C TYR A 577 -2.82 -2.01 -4.20
N ASP A 578 -2.58 -2.08 -2.89
CA ASP A 578 -2.49 -3.35 -2.14
C ASP A 578 -3.83 -4.12 -2.22
N ASN A 579 -4.96 -3.43 -2.07
CA ASN A 579 -6.29 -4.04 -2.20
C ASN A 579 -6.57 -4.57 -3.62
N PHE A 580 -5.96 -3.98 -4.66
CA PHE A 580 -5.99 -4.48 -6.04
C PHE A 580 -5.16 -5.76 -6.19
N LEU A 581 -3.90 -5.75 -5.75
CA LEU A 581 -2.98 -6.88 -5.89
C LEU A 581 -3.43 -8.11 -5.10
N THR A 582 -4.02 -7.92 -3.93
CA THR A 582 -4.48 -9.01 -3.05
C THR A 582 -5.57 -9.89 -3.66
N ASN A 583 -6.28 -9.45 -4.70
CA ASN A 583 -7.30 -10.27 -5.37
C ASN A 583 -6.72 -11.56 -5.97
N ASP A 584 -5.44 -11.55 -6.34
CA ASP A 584 -4.78 -12.70 -6.94
C ASP A 584 -3.29 -12.71 -6.60
N ILE A 585 -2.83 -13.75 -5.90
CA ILE A 585 -1.43 -13.88 -5.46
C ILE A 585 -0.46 -13.91 -6.66
N SER A 586 -0.93 -14.32 -7.84
CA SER A 586 -0.14 -14.29 -9.06
C SER A 586 0.29 -12.88 -9.48
N TRP A 587 -0.37 -11.82 -8.98
CA TRP A 587 0.12 -10.45 -9.16
C TRP A 587 1.49 -10.22 -8.52
N TYR A 588 1.75 -10.80 -7.35
CA TYR A 588 3.06 -10.68 -6.72
C TYR A 588 4.14 -11.48 -7.46
N THR A 589 3.77 -12.60 -8.07
CA THR A 589 4.66 -13.32 -9.01
C THR A 589 4.98 -12.48 -10.24
N PHE A 590 3.98 -11.82 -10.83
CA PHE A 590 4.17 -10.86 -11.92
C PHE A 590 5.15 -9.76 -11.51
N LEU A 591 4.96 -9.14 -10.34
CA LEU A 591 5.83 -8.09 -9.82
C LEU A 591 7.26 -8.59 -9.58
N LEU A 592 7.43 -9.80 -9.04
CA LEU A 592 8.75 -10.41 -8.83
C LEU A 592 9.49 -10.59 -10.16
N LEU A 593 8.89 -11.31 -11.11
CA LEU A 593 9.52 -11.59 -12.41
C LEU A 593 9.81 -10.30 -13.18
N PHE A 594 8.85 -9.37 -13.17
CA PHE A 594 9.02 -8.07 -13.82
C PHE A 594 10.16 -7.28 -13.18
N ARG A 595 10.30 -7.27 -11.86
CA ARG A 595 11.38 -6.53 -11.19
C ARG A 595 12.75 -7.13 -11.42
N LEU A 596 12.89 -8.46 -11.34
CA LEU A 596 14.17 -9.16 -11.55
C LEU A 596 14.77 -8.86 -12.94
N THR A 597 13.92 -8.54 -13.92
CA THR A 597 14.30 -8.35 -15.34
C THR A 597 14.21 -6.90 -15.84
N SER A 598 13.81 -5.94 -15.01
CA SER A 598 13.56 -4.54 -15.43
C SER A 598 14.46 -3.49 -14.77
N TYR A 599 15.49 -3.90 -14.01
CA TYR A 599 16.47 -2.95 -13.49
C TYR A 599 17.21 -2.21 -14.60
N LYS A 600 17.55 -0.94 -14.35
CA LYS A 600 18.40 -0.17 -15.26
C LYS A 600 19.80 -0.80 -15.32
N GLY A 601 20.27 -1.12 -16.52
CA GLY A 601 21.58 -1.76 -16.72
C GLY A 601 21.58 -3.28 -16.52
N ILE A 602 20.40 -3.93 -16.48
CA ILE A 602 20.28 -5.40 -16.39
C ILE A 602 20.95 -6.14 -17.57
N VAL A 603 21.12 -5.46 -18.71
CA VAL A 603 21.80 -6.00 -19.89
C VAL A 603 23.25 -6.38 -19.57
N SER A 604 24.00 -5.45 -18.97
CA SER A 604 25.43 -5.62 -18.68
C SER A 604 25.72 -6.30 -17.35
N ASN A 605 24.82 -6.20 -16.38
CA ASN A 605 25.07 -6.62 -15.00
C ASN A 605 24.23 -7.85 -14.62
N ASN A 606 24.56 -8.49 -13.48
CA ASN A 606 23.66 -9.46 -12.86
C ASN A 606 22.53 -8.75 -12.09
N VAL A 607 21.50 -9.48 -11.65
CA VAL A 607 20.30 -8.91 -11.02
C VAL A 607 20.62 -8.16 -9.73
N ALA A 608 21.43 -8.73 -8.83
CA ALA A 608 21.77 -8.12 -7.54
C ALA A 608 22.65 -6.87 -7.73
N GLU A 609 23.57 -6.89 -8.69
CA GLU A 609 24.37 -5.73 -9.06
C GLU A 609 23.50 -4.61 -9.64
N ALA A 610 22.59 -4.93 -10.55
CA ALA A 610 21.65 -3.96 -11.12
C ALA A 610 20.73 -3.35 -10.04
N MET A 611 20.28 -4.16 -9.08
CA MET A 611 19.56 -3.70 -7.89
C MET A 611 20.39 -2.74 -7.05
N TYR A 612 21.63 -3.07 -6.72
CA TYR A 612 22.46 -2.17 -5.90
C TYR A 612 22.87 -0.89 -6.64
N LEU A 613 22.97 -0.94 -7.96
CA LEU A 613 23.18 0.26 -8.78
C LEU A 613 21.95 1.17 -8.80
N SER A 614 20.72 0.63 -8.83
CA SER A 614 19.51 1.46 -8.71
C SER A 614 19.44 2.16 -7.35
N LEU A 615 19.89 1.48 -6.29
CA LEU A 615 19.94 2.00 -4.92
C LEU A 615 21.11 2.94 -4.62
N LYS A 616 21.99 3.25 -5.59
CA LYS A 616 23.20 4.06 -5.36
C LYS A 616 22.90 5.45 -4.80
N LYS A 617 21.77 6.06 -5.20
CA LYS A 617 21.33 7.40 -4.77
C LYS A 617 20.37 7.40 -3.57
N ASN A 618 20.19 6.26 -2.90
CA ASN A 618 19.16 6.14 -1.85
C ASN A 618 19.48 6.98 -0.59
N ASP A 619 20.76 7.25 -0.30
CA ASP A 619 21.17 8.14 0.82
C ASP A 619 21.19 9.64 0.44
N SER A 620 20.63 10.03 -0.71
CA SER A 620 20.55 11.45 -1.08
C SER A 620 19.44 12.14 -0.30
N PHE A 621 19.61 13.44 -0.01
CA PHE A 621 18.63 14.25 0.71
C PHE A 621 17.20 14.04 0.19
N HIS A 622 16.99 14.19 -1.13
CA HIS A 622 15.67 14.03 -1.76
C HIS A 622 15.02 12.64 -1.57
N ARG A 623 15.79 11.59 -1.30
CA ARG A 623 15.25 10.25 -1.00
C ARG A 623 15.01 10.07 0.49
N THR A 624 15.83 10.69 1.34
CA THR A 624 15.69 10.64 2.80
C THR A 624 14.46 11.40 3.31
N VAL A 625 14.08 12.53 2.70
CA VAL A 625 12.89 13.31 3.13
C VAL A 625 11.57 12.73 2.62
N THR A 626 11.58 11.68 1.78
CA THR A 626 10.34 11.07 1.29
C THR A 626 9.90 9.92 2.19
N THR A 627 8.60 9.87 2.49
CA THR A 627 7.99 8.75 3.20
C THR A 627 7.67 7.60 2.25
N SER A 628 7.84 6.38 2.74
CA SER A 628 7.34 5.16 2.09
C SER A 628 6.34 4.53 3.04
N TYR A 629 5.16 4.21 2.53
CA TYR A 629 4.09 3.53 3.24
C TYR A 629 4.03 2.11 2.71
N TRP A 630 4.40 1.16 3.56
CA TRP A 630 4.23 -0.25 3.30
C TRP A 630 3.67 -0.92 4.55
N PHE A 631 2.66 -1.75 4.36
CA PHE A 631 2.06 -2.54 5.43
C PHE A 631 1.83 -3.96 4.90
N PRO A 632 1.82 -4.98 5.78
CA PRO A 632 1.38 -6.28 5.34
C PRO A 632 -0.08 -6.22 4.84
N SER A 633 -0.36 -6.88 3.71
CA SER A 633 -1.65 -6.72 3.05
C SER A 633 -2.84 -7.08 3.94
N ALA A 634 -3.88 -6.26 3.87
CA ALA A 634 -5.17 -6.54 4.50
C ALA A 634 -6.09 -7.32 3.54
N LEU A 635 -6.91 -8.22 4.08
CA LEU A 635 -7.89 -8.98 3.28
C LEU A 635 -9.25 -8.28 3.27
N LYS A 636 -9.27 -7.00 2.88
CA LYS A 636 -10.50 -6.20 2.79
C LYS A 636 -11.25 -6.45 1.48
N LYS A 637 -12.52 -6.06 1.46
CA LYS A 637 -13.36 -6.10 0.26
C LYS A 637 -12.83 -5.12 -0.80
N ALA A 638 -12.91 -5.50 -2.07
CA ALA A 638 -12.28 -4.82 -3.21
C ALA A 638 -13.03 -3.56 -3.71
N TYR A 639 -13.59 -2.76 -2.79
CA TYR A 639 -14.14 -1.44 -3.11
C TYR A 639 -13.00 -0.42 -3.29
N THR A 640 -13.24 0.63 -4.07
CA THR A 640 -12.23 1.67 -4.39
C THR A 640 -12.85 3.06 -4.30
N LEU A 641 -12.02 4.07 -4.05
CA LEU A 641 -12.42 5.48 -4.13
C LEU A 641 -12.33 6.03 -5.56
N TYR A 642 -11.52 5.41 -6.43
CA TYR A 642 -11.36 5.89 -7.80
C TYR A 642 -12.61 5.54 -8.62
N VAL A 643 -13.25 6.56 -9.20
CA VAL A 643 -14.38 6.38 -10.12
C VAL A 643 -13.88 5.62 -11.35
N ARG A 644 -14.20 4.32 -11.38
CA ARG A 644 -13.93 3.47 -12.52
C ARG A 644 -15.08 3.66 -13.50
N ARG A 645 -14.81 4.14 -14.72
CA ARG A 645 -15.80 4.06 -15.82
C ARG A 645 -16.28 2.61 -16.07
N ASN A 646 -15.53 1.61 -15.56
CA ASN A 646 -15.64 0.20 -15.93
C ASN A 646 -15.82 -0.77 -14.74
N ILE A 647 -16.12 -0.31 -13.52
CA ILE A 647 -16.48 -1.20 -12.40
C ILE A 647 -17.60 -0.53 -11.60
N PRO A 648 -18.74 -1.21 -11.36
CA PRO A 648 -19.83 -0.67 -10.57
C PRO A 648 -19.46 -0.72 -9.08
N VAL A 649 -19.81 0.35 -8.35
CA VAL A 649 -19.73 0.55 -6.89
C VAL A 649 -18.45 1.20 -6.36
N SER A 650 -18.51 2.53 -6.27
CA SER A 650 -17.59 3.37 -5.47
C SER A 650 -17.79 3.13 -3.97
N LEU A 651 -16.72 3.29 -3.17
CA LEU A 651 -16.82 3.33 -1.69
C LEU A 651 -17.86 4.36 -1.22
N VAL A 652 -18.00 5.47 -1.95
CA VAL A 652 -18.99 6.53 -1.66
C VAL A 652 -20.42 6.03 -1.86
N GLU A 653 -20.69 5.29 -2.93
CA GLU A 653 -22.01 4.70 -3.20
C GLU A 653 -22.36 3.62 -2.18
N LYS A 654 -21.37 2.81 -1.76
CA LYS A 654 -21.58 1.82 -0.71
C LYS A 654 -21.88 2.48 0.63
N LEU A 655 -21.18 3.57 0.98
CA LEU A 655 -21.45 4.36 2.17
C LEU A 655 -22.84 5.00 2.13
N GLU A 656 -23.23 5.59 1.00
CA GLU A 656 -24.55 6.20 0.80
C GLU A 656 -25.68 5.17 0.96
N ASN A 657 -25.49 3.95 0.45
CA ASN A 657 -26.45 2.86 0.62
C ASN A 657 -26.56 2.32 2.06
N MET A 658 -25.54 2.55 2.90
CA MET A 658 -25.55 2.17 4.32
C MET A 658 -26.19 3.24 5.21
N LEU A 659 -26.27 4.48 4.74
CA LEU A 659 -26.87 5.59 5.47
C LEU A 659 -28.39 5.54 5.36
N SER A 660 -29.08 6.00 6.41
CA SER A 660 -30.52 6.20 6.33
C SER A 660 -30.85 7.37 5.39
N ARG A 661 -32.01 7.31 4.71
CA ARG A 661 -32.48 8.42 3.86
C ARG A 661 -32.62 9.73 4.66
N SER A 662 -33.01 9.63 5.92
CA SER A 662 -33.14 10.78 6.82
C SER A 662 -31.79 11.44 7.12
N SER A 663 -30.70 10.68 7.05
CA SER A 663 -29.36 11.15 7.43
C SER A 663 -28.79 12.13 6.41
N ILE A 664 -29.03 11.89 5.12
CA ILE A 664 -28.63 12.82 4.05
C ILE A 664 -29.38 14.15 4.20
N GLU A 665 -30.67 14.12 4.54
CA GLU A 665 -31.44 15.34 4.81
C GLU A 665 -30.96 16.06 6.08
N LYS A 666 -30.66 15.32 7.14
CA LYS A 666 -30.07 15.88 8.36
C LYS A 666 -28.71 16.51 8.07
N MET A 667 -27.86 15.90 7.22
CA MET A 667 -26.59 16.47 6.79
C MET A 667 -26.79 17.83 6.11
N LYS A 668 -27.76 17.93 5.21
CA LYS A 668 -28.12 19.21 4.55
C LYS A 668 -28.61 20.26 5.54
N ARG A 669 -29.39 19.86 6.57
CA ARG A 669 -29.97 20.78 7.57
C ARG A 669 -29.05 21.14 8.74
N SER A 670 -27.89 20.48 8.86
CA SER A 670 -27.00 20.64 10.02
C SER A 670 -26.33 22.01 10.09
N ILE A 671 -26.08 22.63 8.95
CA ILE A 671 -25.46 23.95 8.83
C ILE A 671 -26.45 24.85 8.12
N ARG A 672 -26.75 26.01 8.72
CA ARG A 672 -27.58 27.04 8.09
C ARG A 672 -26.76 28.32 7.93
N PHE A 673 -26.53 28.71 6.68
CA PHE A 673 -25.82 29.95 6.36
C PHE A 673 -26.73 31.15 6.59
N MET A 674 -26.21 32.17 7.27
CA MET A 674 -26.95 33.37 7.68
C MET A 674 -26.36 34.65 7.09
N VAL A 675 -25.04 34.68 6.89
CA VAL A 675 -24.33 35.85 6.34
C VAL A 675 -23.65 35.47 5.04
N HIS A 676 -24.17 36.01 3.94
CA HIS A 676 -23.66 35.74 2.60
C HIS A 676 -22.32 36.45 2.35
N VAL A 677 -21.40 35.81 1.62
CA VAL A 677 -20.06 36.34 1.29
C VAL A 677 -20.12 37.74 0.69
N ASN A 678 -20.92 37.97 -0.36
CA ASN A 678 -21.09 39.29 -0.97
C ASN A 678 -21.57 40.40 -0.01
N SER A 679 -22.34 40.02 1.01
CA SER A 679 -22.85 40.96 2.00
C SER A 679 -21.70 41.42 2.89
N TYR A 680 -20.92 40.46 3.41
CA TYR A 680 -19.76 40.76 4.23
C TYR A 680 -18.63 41.46 3.45
N LEU A 681 -18.37 41.03 2.21
CA LEU A 681 -17.38 41.68 1.34
C LEU A 681 -17.70 43.15 1.08
N GLN A 682 -18.97 43.55 1.08
CA GLN A 682 -19.34 44.95 0.86
C GLN A 682 -18.95 45.86 2.02
N VAL A 683 -18.99 45.36 3.25
CA VAL A 683 -18.63 46.11 4.47
C VAL A 683 -17.16 45.95 4.86
N ASP A 684 -16.48 44.93 4.32
CA ASP A 684 -15.09 44.64 4.62
C ASP A 684 -14.16 44.98 3.45
N PHE A 685 -14.14 44.13 2.41
CA PHE A 685 -13.22 44.24 1.28
C PHE A 685 -13.50 45.44 0.35
N PHE A 686 -14.76 45.67 0.02
CA PHE A 686 -15.22 46.79 -0.80
C PHE A 686 -15.66 48.01 0.02
N SER A 687 -15.29 48.06 1.30
CA SER A 687 -15.61 49.18 2.21
C SER A 687 -15.22 50.53 1.62
N TYR A 688 -14.12 50.61 0.87
CA TYR A 688 -13.66 51.83 0.21
C TYR A 688 -14.59 52.33 -0.91
N LEU A 689 -15.42 51.46 -1.49
CA LEU A 689 -16.41 51.81 -2.51
C LEU A 689 -17.71 52.37 -1.90
N ASN A 690 -17.88 52.29 -0.59
CA ASN A 690 -19.04 52.85 0.10
C ASN A 690 -18.87 54.36 0.27
N GLU A 691 -19.93 55.11 -0.03
CA GLU A 691 -19.99 56.53 0.31
C GLU A 691 -20.05 56.68 1.84
N PRO A 692 -19.26 57.56 2.47
CA PRO A 692 -19.41 57.82 3.89
C PRO A 692 -20.76 58.52 4.17
N PRO A 693 -21.42 58.23 5.31
CA PRO A 693 -22.55 59.02 5.78
C PRO A 693 -22.19 60.50 5.92
N ILE A 694 -23.21 61.37 5.85
CA ILE A 694 -23.00 62.82 5.87
C ILE A 694 -22.36 63.22 7.20
N GLY A 695 -21.15 63.80 7.14
CA GLY A 695 -20.42 64.28 8.32
C GLY A 695 -19.50 63.24 8.97
N GLU A 696 -19.46 61.99 8.48
CA GLU A 696 -18.56 60.95 8.97
C GLU A 696 -17.35 60.75 8.05
N LEU A 697 -16.23 60.32 8.65
CA LEU A 697 -15.07 59.84 7.89
C LEU A 697 -15.37 58.45 7.31
N ARG A 698 -14.63 58.06 6.27
CA ARG A 698 -14.78 56.73 5.67
C ARG A 698 -14.54 55.65 6.73
N PRO A 699 -15.47 54.70 6.92
CA PRO A 699 -15.26 53.61 7.86
C PRO A 699 -14.10 52.73 7.37
N SER A 700 -13.27 52.27 8.31
CA SER A 700 -12.29 51.22 8.05
C SER A 700 -13.00 49.91 7.70
N ALA A 701 -12.30 49.00 7.01
CA ALA A 701 -12.77 47.65 6.78
C ALA A 701 -13.22 46.98 8.09
N LEU A 702 -14.35 46.28 8.05
CA LEU A 702 -14.99 45.68 9.22
C LEU A 702 -14.05 44.74 9.99
N SER A 703 -13.25 43.94 9.29
CA SER A 703 -12.28 43.02 9.91
C SER A 703 -11.23 43.74 10.77
N ILE A 704 -10.63 44.82 10.25
CA ILE A 704 -9.64 45.65 10.96
C ILE A 704 -10.27 46.29 12.19
N MET A 705 -11.50 46.79 12.06
CA MET A 705 -12.23 47.36 13.18
C MET A 705 -12.50 46.32 14.26
N ILE A 706 -12.96 45.12 13.87
CA ILE A 706 -13.25 44.02 14.81
C ILE A 706 -11.97 43.61 15.54
N GLU A 707 -10.85 43.44 14.84
CA GLU A 707 -9.55 43.08 15.45
C GLU A 707 -9.11 44.13 16.48
N HIS A 708 -9.13 45.41 16.11
CA HIS A 708 -8.76 46.48 17.03
C HIS A 708 -9.66 46.52 18.26
N LYS A 709 -10.98 46.40 18.06
CA LYS A 709 -11.95 46.41 19.17
C LYS A 709 -11.89 45.17 20.03
N PHE A 710 -11.52 44.03 19.46
CA PHE A 710 -11.29 42.81 20.23
C PHE A 710 -10.09 42.98 21.16
N LYS A 711 -8.98 43.49 20.62
CA LYS A 711 -7.78 43.80 21.41
C LYS A 711 -8.08 44.78 22.53
N GLU A 712 -8.72 45.90 22.21
CA GLU A 712 -9.10 46.93 23.19
C GLU A 712 -10.02 46.37 24.28
N TRP A 713 -11.00 45.54 23.92
CA TRP A 713 -11.88 44.88 24.89
C TRP A 713 -11.12 43.91 25.80
N TYR A 714 -10.19 43.13 25.25
CA TYR A 714 -9.40 42.16 26.00
C TYR A 714 -8.40 42.84 26.93
N ASP A 715 -7.68 43.85 26.46
CA ASP A 715 -6.70 44.62 27.24
C ASP A 715 -7.35 45.33 28.42
N ASN A 716 -8.59 45.81 28.24
CA ASN A 716 -9.40 46.44 29.28
C ASN A 716 -10.11 45.44 30.22
N SER A 717 -9.93 44.13 30.02
CA SER A 717 -10.43 43.13 30.96
C SER A 717 -9.59 43.11 32.24
N GLN A 718 -10.16 42.60 33.34
CA GLN A 718 -9.41 42.43 34.59
C GLN A 718 -8.12 41.61 34.39
N ILE A 719 -8.19 40.60 33.52
CA ILE A 719 -7.05 39.76 33.14
C ILE A 719 -6.03 40.53 32.30
N GLY A 720 -6.48 41.24 31.26
CA GLY A 720 -5.63 42.07 30.41
C GLY A 720 -4.85 43.08 31.24
N TYR A 721 -5.52 43.77 32.16
CA TYR A 721 -4.88 44.71 33.09
C TYR A 721 -3.77 44.07 33.92
N PHE A 722 -3.96 42.87 34.47
CA PHE A 722 -2.92 42.19 35.26
C PHE A 722 -1.74 41.70 34.42
N PHE A 723 -1.99 41.22 33.20
CA PHE A 723 -0.93 40.75 32.29
C PHE A 723 -0.22 41.88 31.55
N LEU A 724 -0.80 43.08 31.44
CA LEU A 724 -0.09 44.23 30.86
C LEU A 724 0.82 44.92 31.89
N ASN A 725 0.56 44.75 33.18
CA ASN A 725 1.29 45.41 34.27
C ASN A 725 2.25 44.44 35.01
N TYR A 726 3.22 43.87 34.29
CA TYR A 726 4.20 42.94 34.87
C TYR A 726 5.07 43.57 35.97
N ASP A 727 5.43 44.84 35.81
CA ASP A 727 6.39 45.54 36.67
C ASP A 727 5.76 46.15 37.93
N ASN A 728 4.42 46.13 38.04
CA ASN A 728 3.72 46.74 39.18
C ASN A 728 3.47 45.72 40.30
N GLU A 729 4.28 45.78 41.35
CA GLU A 729 4.18 44.87 42.51
C GLU A 729 2.80 44.90 43.21
N TYR A 730 2.15 46.07 43.29
CA TYR A 730 0.82 46.19 43.88
C TYR A 730 -0.25 45.48 43.04
N ALA A 731 -0.17 45.59 41.72
CA ALA A 731 -1.06 44.88 40.81
C ALA A 731 -0.87 43.35 40.94
N ARG A 732 0.38 42.89 41.11
CA ARG A 732 0.72 41.47 41.32
C ARG A 732 0.23 40.95 42.67
N LYS A 733 0.33 41.74 43.75
CA LYS A 733 -0.23 41.40 45.06
C LYS A 733 -1.75 41.27 45.01
N ARG A 734 -2.43 42.25 44.41
CA ARG A 734 -3.89 42.25 44.23
C ARG A 734 -4.37 41.06 43.37
N MET A 735 -3.62 40.68 42.34
CA MET A 735 -3.89 39.49 41.54
C MET A 735 -3.82 38.22 42.40
N ARG A 736 -2.75 38.05 43.21
CA ARG A 736 -2.61 36.91 44.12
C ARG A 736 -3.73 36.85 45.14
N ASP A 737 -4.10 37.98 45.72
CA ASP A 737 -5.17 38.05 46.72
C ASP A 737 -6.54 37.71 46.10
N ASN A 738 -6.83 38.23 44.90
CA ASN A 738 -8.05 37.90 44.15
C ASN A 738 -8.12 36.43 43.71
N MET A 739 -6.97 35.83 43.37
CA MET A 739 -6.89 34.39 43.06
C MET A 739 -7.14 33.55 44.31
N LYS A 740 -6.53 33.91 45.44
CA LYS A 740 -6.74 33.23 46.74
C LYS A 740 -8.17 33.34 47.24
N SER A 741 -8.82 34.48 47.01
CA SER A 741 -10.21 34.71 47.45
C SER A 741 -11.27 34.16 46.49
N GLY A 742 -10.88 33.58 45.34
CA GLY A 742 -11.81 33.09 44.32
C GLY A 742 -12.55 34.17 43.53
N ASN A 743 -12.19 35.46 43.69
CA ASN A 743 -12.83 36.59 43.01
C ASN A 743 -12.32 36.83 41.58
N PHE A 744 -11.44 35.95 41.10
CA PHE A 744 -10.86 36.05 39.78
C PHE A 744 -11.82 35.50 38.71
N VAL A 745 -12.30 36.36 37.81
CA VAL A 745 -13.20 35.98 36.73
C VAL A 745 -12.56 36.26 35.38
N ALA A 746 -12.34 35.20 34.59
CA ALA A 746 -11.86 35.34 33.22
C ALA A 746 -12.93 35.97 32.30
N PRO A 747 -12.52 36.76 31.29
CA PRO A 747 -13.46 37.32 30.33
C PRO A 747 -14.12 36.18 29.54
N LYS A 748 -15.46 36.18 29.50
CA LYS A 748 -16.25 35.18 28.78
C LYS A 748 -16.56 35.67 27.36
N TYR A 749 -16.43 34.80 26.36
CA TYR A 749 -16.76 35.10 24.96
C TYR A 749 -18.19 35.62 24.75
N GLN A 750 -19.15 35.18 25.58
CA GLN A 750 -20.53 35.71 25.55
C GLN A 750 -20.59 37.24 25.70
N LYS A 751 -19.71 37.84 26.52
CA LYS A 751 -19.63 39.30 26.67
C LYS A 751 -19.07 39.97 25.41
N TRP A 752 -18.14 39.30 24.74
CA TRP A 752 -17.60 39.77 23.46
C TRP A 752 -18.67 39.72 22.35
N ASN A 753 -19.52 38.69 22.31
CA ASN A 753 -20.59 38.60 21.29
C ASN A 753 -21.51 39.83 21.28
N LEU A 754 -21.81 40.41 22.46
CA LEU A 754 -22.59 41.65 22.56
C LEU A 754 -21.85 42.87 21.96
N VAL A 755 -20.54 42.94 22.20
CA VAL A 755 -19.68 44.00 21.64
C VAL A 755 -19.55 43.83 20.12
N LEU A 756 -19.31 42.61 19.66
CA LEU A 756 -19.23 42.26 18.24
C LEU A 756 -20.53 42.61 17.51
N ARG A 757 -21.69 42.24 18.08
CA ARG A 757 -23.02 42.58 17.56
C ARG A 757 -23.14 44.07 17.27
N ARG A 758 -22.77 44.92 18.23
CA ARG A 758 -22.87 46.38 18.11
C ARG A 758 -22.06 46.90 16.92
N TYR A 759 -20.84 46.41 16.74
CA TYR A 759 -19.96 46.89 15.67
C TYR A 759 -20.36 46.38 14.30
N VAL A 760 -20.76 45.11 14.19
CA VAL A 760 -21.27 44.54 12.94
C VAL A 760 -22.55 45.26 12.52
N MET A 761 -23.51 45.44 13.43
CA MET A 761 -24.76 46.16 13.13
C MET A 761 -24.49 47.60 12.69
N LYS A 762 -23.61 48.33 13.39
CA LYS A 762 -23.23 49.70 13.02
C LYS A 762 -22.63 49.78 11.60
N ALA A 763 -21.84 48.79 11.18
CA ALA A 763 -21.27 48.76 9.84
C ALA A 763 -22.35 48.59 8.75
N TYR A 764 -23.37 47.75 9.02
CA TYR A 764 -24.53 47.61 8.12
C TYR A 764 -25.39 48.87 8.10
N GLU A 765 -25.65 49.49 9.24
CA GLU A 765 -26.40 50.76 9.34
C GLU A 765 -25.72 51.87 8.52
N SER A 766 -24.40 52.02 8.67
CA SER A 766 -23.58 52.95 7.88
C SER A 766 -23.70 52.70 6.37
N TYR A 767 -23.78 51.43 5.94
CA TYR A 767 -24.02 51.08 4.54
C TYR A 767 -25.41 51.55 4.05
N PHE A 768 -26.47 51.37 4.84
CA PHE A 768 -27.82 51.81 4.46
C PHE A 768 -27.99 53.33 4.46
N GLU A 769 -27.12 54.07 5.15
CA GLU A 769 -27.22 55.51 5.26
C GLU A 769 -26.73 56.32 4.06
N GLN A 770 -26.09 55.64 3.09
CA GLN A 770 -25.58 56.22 1.86
C GLN A 770 -26.67 56.90 1.03
N ARG A 771 -26.32 57.99 0.33
CA ARG A 771 -27.27 58.77 -0.49
C ARG A 771 -27.90 57.89 -1.57
N ASN A 772 -27.08 57.13 -2.29
CA ASN A 772 -27.53 56.26 -3.38
C ASN A 772 -28.44 55.13 -2.88
N VAL A 773 -28.11 54.52 -1.75
CA VAL A 773 -28.91 53.44 -1.16
C VAL A 773 -30.26 53.98 -0.66
N LYS A 774 -30.27 55.12 0.05
CA LYS A 774 -31.52 55.79 0.51
C LYS A 774 -32.44 56.13 -0.66
N ASN A 775 -31.90 56.67 -1.75
CA ASN A 775 -32.70 57.05 -2.91
C ASN A 775 -33.35 55.83 -3.60
N LEU A 776 -32.61 54.72 -3.72
CA LEU A 776 -33.13 53.48 -4.30
C LEU A 776 -34.13 52.78 -3.36
N PHE A 777 -33.93 52.88 -2.04
CA PHE A 777 -34.80 52.23 -1.05
C PHE A 777 -36.15 52.94 -0.88
N LYS A 778 -36.21 54.27 -1.07
CA LYS A 778 -37.48 55.06 -1.00
C LYS A 778 -38.58 54.52 -1.91
N TYR A 779 -38.21 53.95 -3.06
CA TYR A 779 -39.14 53.46 -4.08
C TYR A 779 -39.30 51.92 -4.08
N TYR A 780 -38.88 51.24 -3.01
CA TYR A 780 -38.86 49.78 -2.90
C TYR A 780 -40.18 49.08 -3.25
N ASN A 781 -41.32 49.65 -2.82
CA ASN A 781 -42.63 49.04 -3.06
C ASN A 781 -43.19 49.30 -4.47
N PHE A 782 -42.63 50.27 -5.21
CA PHE A 782 -43.17 50.74 -6.49
C PHE A 782 -42.32 50.33 -7.71
N TYR A 783 -41.01 50.12 -7.52
CA TYR A 783 -40.07 49.74 -8.59
C TYR A 783 -39.19 48.56 -8.19
N ASN A 784 -38.59 47.89 -9.19
CA ASN A 784 -37.73 46.74 -8.94
C ASN A 784 -36.47 47.15 -8.17
N ILE A 785 -36.23 46.57 -6.99
CA ILE A 785 -35.06 46.87 -6.16
C ILE A 785 -33.84 46.07 -6.62
N SER A 786 -32.65 46.66 -6.46
CA SER A 786 -31.39 45.94 -6.59
C SER A 786 -31.33 44.77 -5.59
N LYS A 787 -31.12 43.56 -6.11
CA LYS A 787 -30.93 42.35 -5.31
C LYS A 787 -29.81 42.46 -4.27
N ARG A 788 -28.79 43.30 -4.53
CA ARG A 788 -27.68 43.54 -3.60
C ARG A 788 -28.12 44.28 -2.34
N ILE A 789 -28.95 45.32 -2.48
CA ILE A 789 -29.46 46.08 -1.33
C ILE A 789 -30.38 45.19 -0.49
N LEU A 790 -31.20 44.38 -1.14
CA LEU A 790 -32.08 43.44 -0.45
C LEU A 790 -31.29 42.34 0.28
N LEU A 791 -30.24 41.78 -0.35
CA LEU A 791 -29.34 40.81 0.28
C LEU A 791 -28.65 41.37 1.53
N MET A 792 -28.19 42.63 1.47
CA MET A 792 -27.61 43.31 2.64
C MET A 792 -28.62 43.42 3.78
N LYS A 793 -29.89 43.74 3.46
CA LYS A 793 -30.97 43.86 4.45
C LYS A 793 -31.30 42.52 5.08
N ASP A 794 -31.50 41.49 4.28
CA ASP A 794 -31.85 40.16 4.79
C ASP A 794 -30.69 39.57 5.64
N CYS A 795 -29.43 39.77 5.25
CA CYS A 795 -28.27 39.38 6.07
C CYS A 795 -28.19 40.15 7.40
N TYR A 796 -28.47 41.45 7.40
CA TYR A 796 -28.52 42.28 8.61
C TYR A 796 -29.61 41.80 9.58
N GLU A 797 -30.81 41.52 9.06
CA GLU A 797 -31.92 41.01 9.86
C GLU A 797 -31.65 39.61 10.41
N LEU A 798 -31.10 38.70 9.60
CA LEU A 798 -30.70 37.35 10.03
C LEU A 798 -29.61 37.41 11.12
N TYR A 799 -28.59 38.25 10.92
CA TYR A 799 -27.54 38.46 11.92
C TYR A 799 -28.11 39.01 13.23
N SER A 800 -28.96 40.04 13.17
CA SER A 800 -29.55 40.63 14.38
C SER A 800 -30.41 39.64 15.18
N LYS A 801 -31.05 38.67 14.53
CA LYS A 801 -31.86 37.64 15.19
C LYS A 801 -31.01 36.54 15.83
N HIS A 802 -29.90 36.14 15.19
CA HIS A 802 -29.14 34.94 15.54
C HIS A 802 -27.68 35.22 15.98
N TYR A 803 -27.32 36.46 16.31
CA TYR A 803 -25.93 36.86 16.60
C TYR A 803 -25.23 36.05 17.71
N GLU A 804 -25.97 35.42 18.61
CA GLU A 804 -25.41 34.62 19.71
C GLU A 804 -24.81 33.29 19.22
N ASP A 805 -25.41 32.72 18.17
CA ASP A 805 -25.12 31.38 17.66
C ASP A 805 -24.33 31.39 16.34
N ILE A 806 -24.11 32.57 15.73
CA ILE A 806 -23.41 32.68 14.45
C ILE A 806 -21.91 32.52 14.65
N ILE A 807 -21.34 31.58 13.89
CA ILE A 807 -19.91 31.35 13.76
C ILE A 807 -19.44 31.96 12.44
N PHE A 808 -18.39 32.79 12.51
CA PHE A 808 -17.72 33.32 11.33
C PHE A 808 -16.50 32.47 10.99
N LEU A 809 -16.43 31.97 9.76
CA LEU A 809 -15.24 31.36 9.18
C LEU A 809 -14.73 32.20 8.02
N ALA A 810 -13.45 31.99 7.66
CA ALA A 810 -12.79 32.75 6.62
C ALA A 810 -12.01 31.83 5.67
N ASP A 811 -12.30 31.93 4.38
CA ASP A 811 -11.48 31.31 3.34
C ASP A 811 -10.38 32.26 2.88
N ILE A 812 -9.13 31.81 2.96
CA ILE A 812 -7.98 32.60 2.53
C ILE A 812 -7.89 32.55 1.00
N PHE A 813 -8.18 33.67 0.35
CA PHE A 813 -8.03 33.77 -1.10
C PHE A 813 -6.86 34.67 -1.49
N ASN A 814 -6.18 34.30 -2.58
CA ASN A 814 -5.13 35.11 -3.17
C ASN A 814 -5.73 35.94 -4.30
N ILE A 815 -5.79 37.27 -4.12
CA ILE A 815 -6.36 38.22 -5.09
C ILE A 815 -5.76 38.00 -6.49
N ARG A 816 -4.48 37.63 -6.60
CA ARG A 816 -3.79 37.44 -7.89
C ARG A 816 -4.39 36.32 -8.75
N LYS A 817 -5.02 35.30 -8.17
CA LYS A 817 -5.62 34.18 -8.92
C LYS A 817 -6.91 34.57 -9.66
N TYR A 818 -7.60 35.61 -9.19
CA TYR A 818 -8.94 36.01 -9.68
C TYR A 818 -8.93 37.29 -10.53
N LEU A 819 -7.78 37.97 -10.60
CA LEU A 819 -7.51 39.04 -11.57
C LEU A 819 -7.04 38.41 -12.89
N SER A 820 -7.95 37.75 -13.62
CA SER A 820 -7.67 37.00 -14.86
C SER A 820 -7.22 37.85 -16.06
N SER A 821 -6.83 39.11 -15.85
CA SER A 821 -6.42 40.07 -16.87
C SER A 821 -5.09 40.77 -16.58
N THR A 822 -4.30 40.30 -15.62
CA THR A 822 -2.95 40.86 -15.37
C THR A 822 -1.96 40.55 -16.52
N PRO A 823 -1.40 41.55 -17.22
CA PRO A 823 -0.39 41.33 -18.27
C PRO A 823 0.88 40.68 -17.71
N ARG A 824 1.56 39.81 -18.49
CA ARG A 824 2.83 39.14 -18.10
C ARG A 824 3.91 40.09 -17.57
N ARG A 825 3.93 41.34 -18.04
CA ARG A 825 4.88 42.38 -17.60
C ARG A 825 4.64 42.82 -16.15
N LYS A 826 3.38 42.88 -15.73
CA LYS A 826 2.98 43.21 -14.36
C LYS A 826 3.35 42.08 -13.38
N PHE A 827 3.29 40.81 -13.83
CA PHE A 827 3.74 39.65 -13.05
C PHE A 827 5.23 39.71 -12.67
N LEU A 828 6.11 40.19 -13.56
CA LEU A 828 7.55 40.34 -13.29
C LEU A 828 7.82 41.46 -12.28
N ILE A 829 7.14 42.61 -12.44
CA ILE A 829 7.24 43.75 -11.52
C ILE A 829 6.73 43.37 -10.12
N ASP A 830 5.59 42.69 -10.06
CA ASP A 830 4.97 42.21 -8.83
C ASP A 830 5.78 41.10 -8.14
N ARG A 831 6.61 40.36 -8.89
CA ARG A 831 7.56 39.39 -8.34
C ARG A 831 8.78 40.10 -7.75
N ALA A 832 9.27 41.15 -8.42
CA ALA A 832 10.32 42.01 -7.87
C ALA A 832 9.84 42.74 -6.60
N LEU A 833 8.63 43.31 -6.60
CA LEU A 833 8.00 43.92 -5.42
C LEU A 833 7.80 42.91 -4.28
N TYR A 834 7.38 41.68 -4.58
CA TYR A 834 7.28 40.60 -3.58
C TYR A 834 8.64 40.28 -2.92
N TYR A 835 9.71 40.17 -3.71
CA TYR A 835 11.05 39.95 -3.17
C TYR A 835 11.55 41.16 -2.37
N MET A 836 11.33 42.39 -2.85
CA MET A 836 11.68 43.62 -2.13
C MET A 836 10.95 43.72 -0.78
N HIS A 837 9.65 43.41 -0.72
CA HIS A 837 8.91 43.41 0.53
C HIS A 837 9.31 42.28 1.48
N SER A 838 9.74 41.11 0.97
CA SER A 838 10.23 40.00 1.82
C SER A 838 11.46 40.34 2.65
N ILE A 839 12.25 41.33 2.21
CA ILE A 839 13.44 41.83 2.94
C ILE A 839 13.02 42.77 4.09
N ALA A 840 11.87 43.44 3.99
CA ALA A 840 11.37 44.41 4.97
C ALA A 840 10.36 43.84 5.99
N GLY A 841 9.80 42.64 5.74
CA GLY A 841 8.81 42.00 6.62
C GLY A 841 7.71 41.26 5.85
N ASN A 842 6.83 40.56 6.60
CA ASN A 842 5.91 39.49 6.18
C ASN A 842 5.26 39.63 4.77
N SER A 843 5.96 39.17 3.72
CA SER A 843 5.56 39.28 2.31
C SER A 843 4.41 38.34 1.89
N LEU A 844 4.08 37.35 2.72
CA LEU A 844 3.04 36.35 2.44
C LEU A 844 1.62 36.92 2.49
N ASN A 845 1.40 38.04 3.17
CA ASN A 845 0.07 38.61 3.42
C ASN A 845 -0.36 39.69 2.41
N PHE A 846 0.52 40.18 1.53
CA PHE A 846 0.22 41.34 0.68
C PHE A 846 -0.97 41.14 -0.28
N TYR A 847 -1.23 39.90 -0.73
CA TYR A 847 -2.35 39.57 -1.64
C TYR A 847 -3.35 38.58 -1.03
N ARG A 848 -3.23 38.27 0.26
CA ARG A 848 -4.11 37.33 0.95
C ARG A 848 -5.16 38.11 1.72
N TYR A 849 -6.42 37.90 1.39
CA TYR A 849 -7.56 38.42 2.14
C TYR A 849 -8.44 37.24 2.59
N GLY A 850 -9.16 37.41 3.68
CA GLY A 850 -10.15 36.44 4.15
C GLY A 850 -11.51 36.75 3.53
N ILE A 851 -12.14 35.75 2.91
CA ILE A 851 -13.57 35.80 2.59
C ILE A 851 -14.33 35.27 3.79
N ILE A 852 -14.91 36.20 4.54
CA ILE A 852 -15.63 35.87 5.77
C ILE A 852 -17.10 35.63 5.44
N TYR A 853 -17.66 34.56 6.01
CA TYR A 853 -19.08 34.22 5.95
C TYR A 853 -19.54 33.67 7.30
N GLY A 854 -20.85 33.69 7.53
CA GLY A 854 -21.44 33.34 8.83
C GLY A 854 -22.51 32.26 8.71
N PHE A 855 -22.47 31.29 9.62
CA PHE A 855 -23.46 30.20 9.70
C PHE A 855 -23.76 29.83 11.15
N THR A 856 -24.87 29.14 11.35
CA THR A 856 -25.25 28.50 12.61
C THR A 856 -25.19 26.99 12.45
N MET A 857 -24.86 26.27 13.52
CA MET A 857 -24.76 24.81 13.52
C MET A 857 -25.81 24.19 14.42
N ASN A 858 -26.54 23.19 13.92
CA ASN A 858 -27.47 22.40 14.73
C ASN A 858 -26.74 21.21 15.34
N GLU A 859 -26.30 21.37 16.59
CA GLU A 859 -25.50 20.37 17.32
C GLU A 859 -26.21 19.00 17.42
N LYS A 860 -27.53 18.97 17.62
CA LYS A 860 -28.29 17.72 17.76
C LYS A 860 -28.25 16.89 16.48
N CYS A 861 -28.52 17.52 15.34
CA CYS A 861 -28.43 16.84 14.04
C CYS A 861 -27.00 16.37 13.76
N PHE A 862 -26.00 17.16 14.11
CA PHE A 862 -24.60 16.80 13.89
C PHE A 862 -24.18 15.58 14.70
N ILE A 863 -24.54 15.52 16.00
CA ILE A 863 -24.25 14.36 16.86
C ILE A 863 -24.88 13.09 16.29
N GLU A 864 -26.16 13.13 15.90
CA GLU A 864 -26.83 11.96 15.32
C GLU A 864 -26.14 11.45 14.04
N ILE A 865 -25.67 12.36 13.17
CA ILE A 865 -24.94 11.99 11.96
C ILE A 865 -23.59 11.35 12.31
N VAL A 866 -22.86 11.91 13.27
CA VAL A 866 -21.55 11.40 13.69
C VAL A 866 -21.71 10.01 14.32
N ASP A 867 -22.72 9.81 15.16
CA ASP A 867 -23.00 8.52 15.80
C ASP A 867 -23.35 7.44 14.78
N GLU A 868 -24.17 7.76 13.77
CA GLU A 868 -24.50 6.83 12.69
C GLU A 868 -23.27 6.49 11.84
N LEU A 869 -22.49 7.50 11.44
CA LEU A 869 -21.23 7.28 10.70
C LEU A 869 -20.26 6.41 11.49
N PHE A 870 -20.12 6.67 12.80
CA PHE A 870 -19.27 5.87 13.68
C PHE A 870 -19.78 4.43 13.81
N GLY A 871 -21.08 4.22 13.95
CA GLY A 871 -21.72 2.91 13.95
C GLY A 871 -21.46 2.13 12.66
N ILE A 872 -21.61 2.78 11.50
CA ILE A 872 -21.32 2.19 10.18
C ILE A 872 -19.85 1.80 10.07
N TYR A 873 -18.93 2.70 10.44
CA TYR A 873 -17.49 2.42 10.40
C TYR A 873 -17.13 1.22 11.29
N LYS A 874 -17.65 1.17 12.53
CA LYS A 874 -17.39 0.10 13.49
C LYS A 874 -17.87 -1.27 12.97
N ALA A 875 -19.05 -1.31 12.37
CA ALA A 875 -19.62 -2.55 11.82
C ALA A 875 -18.93 -3.03 10.53
N ASN A 876 -18.34 -2.12 9.74
CA ASN A 876 -17.85 -2.40 8.38
C ASN A 876 -16.32 -2.27 8.23
N ARG A 877 -15.55 -2.70 9.23
CA ARG A 877 -14.06 -2.68 9.20
C ARG A 877 -13.43 -3.55 8.10
N ASN A 878 -14.18 -4.52 7.58
CA ASN A 878 -13.78 -5.34 6.42
C ASN A 878 -13.85 -4.57 5.09
N ILE A 879 -14.51 -3.42 5.04
CA ILE A 879 -14.60 -2.53 3.88
C ILE A 879 -13.70 -1.32 4.09
N PHE A 880 -13.89 -0.61 5.21
CA PHE A 880 -13.26 0.68 5.44
C PHE A 880 -11.95 0.56 6.23
N SER A 881 -10.91 1.26 5.79
CA SER A 881 -9.76 1.65 6.63
C SER A 881 -10.08 3.00 7.27
N ASP A 882 -9.29 3.40 8.26
CA ASP A 882 -9.44 4.69 8.94
C ASP A 882 -9.37 5.85 7.95
N ILE A 883 -8.48 5.73 6.94
CA ILE A 883 -8.25 6.76 5.93
C ILE A 883 -9.31 6.70 4.83
N SER A 884 -9.66 5.52 4.35
CA SER A 884 -10.64 5.37 3.27
C SER A 884 -12.05 5.76 3.72
N PHE A 885 -12.39 5.56 5.01
CA PHE A 885 -13.66 6.03 5.58
C PHE A 885 -13.77 7.54 5.54
N LEU A 886 -12.76 8.26 6.05
CA LEU A 886 -12.76 9.72 6.07
C LEU A 886 -12.83 10.31 4.66
N GLN A 887 -12.18 9.68 3.69
CA GLN A 887 -12.24 10.10 2.29
C GLN A 887 -13.60 9.83 1.66
N ALA A 888 -14.20 8.67 1.92
CA ALA A 888 -15.56 8.38 1.46
C ALA A 888 -16.56 9.40 2.02
N VAL A 889 -16.45 9.75 3.31
CA VAL A 889 -17.26 10.79 3.95
C VAL A 889 -17.01 12.16 3.30
N TYR A 890 -15.75 12.53 3.07
CA TYR A 890 -15.42 13.79 2.39
C TYR A 890 -16.02 13.86 0.97
N PHE A 891 -15.88 12.81 0.17
CA PHE A 891 -16.47 12.77 -1.17
C PHE A 891 -18.00 12.72 -1.14
N LEU A 892 -18.61 12.08 -0.13
CA LEU A 892 -20.05 12.15 0.10
C LEU A 892 -20.48 13.60 0.35
N PHE A 893 -19.76 14.34 1.21
CA PHE A 893 -20.03 15.76 1.44
C PHE A 893 -19.86 16.60 0.17
N ARG A 894 -18.83 16.35 -0.65
CA ARG A 894 -18.67 16.99 -1.97
C ARG A 894 -19.82 16.67 -2.92
N LYS A 895 -20.36 15.45 -2.89
CA LYS A 895 -21.54 15.06 -3.68
C LYS A 895 -22.79 15.79 -3.20
N VAL A 896 -22.97 15.92 -1.88
CA VAL A 896 -24.05 16.69 -1.27
C VAL A 896 -23.95 18.18 -1.64
N GLU A 897 -22.75 18.78 -1.55
CA GLU A 897 -22.47 20.16 -1.99
C GLU A 897 -22.82 20.36 -3.46
N ASN A 898 -22.35 19.48 -4.35
CA ASN A 898 -22.65 19.55 -5.78
C ASN A 898 -24.16 19.42 -6.08
N SER A 899 -24.95 18.80 -5.20
CA SER A 899 -26.41 18.71 -5.39
C SER A 899 -27.12 20.07 -5.27
N PHE A 900 -26.48 21.08 -4.69
CA PHE A 900 -26.97 22.47 -4.65
C PHE A 900 -26.54 23.30 -5.87
N SER A 901 -25.60 22.80 -6.67
CA SER A 901 -25.11 23.52 -7.84
C SER A 901 -26.19 23.60 -8.93
N ILE A 902 -26.69 24.82 -9.16
CA ILE A 902 -27.56 25.14 -10.28
C ILE A 902 -26.76 26.03 -11.23
N GLN A 903 -26.78 25.74 -12.52
CA GLN A 903 -26.13 26.58 -13.52
C GLN A 903 -26.90 27.90 -13.66
N ARG A 904 -26.47 28.91 -12.89
CA ARG A 904 -27.11 30.25 -12.82
C ARG A 904 -26.64 31.20 -13.93
N ARG A 905 -25.50 30.91 -14.58
CA ARG A 905 -24.93 31.67 -15.71
C ARG A 905 -24.23 30.70 -16.67
N ASN A 906 -24.25 30.99 -17.97
CA ASN A 906 -23.68 30.13 -19.03
C ASN A 906 -22.14 30.25 -19.20
N ASP A 907 -21.43 30.90 -18.26
CA ASP A 907 -20.01 31.24 -18.43
C ASP A 907 -19.11 30.42 -17.49
N GLU A 908 -18.09 29.75 -18.03
CA GLU A 908 -17.08 28.97 -17.29
C GLU A 908 -16.34 29.80 -16.21
N MET A 909 -16.29 31.13 -16.38
CA MET A 909 -15.66 32.05 -15.41
C MET A 909 -16.45 32.21 -14.09
N SER A 910 -17.74 31.90 -14.07
CA SER A 910 -18.59 32.10 -12.89
C SER A 910 -18.32 31.09 -11.76
N LEU A 911 -17.99 29.84 -12.11
CA LEU A 911 -17.66 28.78 -11.16
C LEU A 911 -16.29 28.96 -10.50
N SER A 912 -15.39 29.72 -11.14
CA SER A 912 -14.00 29.84 -10.73
C SER A 912 -13.65 31.20 -10.12
N ASN A 913 -14.58 32.16 -10.07
CA ASN A 913 -14.34 33.48 -9.49
C ASN A 913 -15.43 33.89 -8.50
N ILE A 914 -15.03 33.97 -7.23
CA ILE A 914 -15.91 34.32 -6.10
C ILE A 914 -16.51 35.74 -6.21
N PHE A 915 -15.92 36.64 -6.99
CA PHE A 915 -16.50 37.96 -7.26
C PHE A 915 -17.69 37.93 -8.22
N PHE A 916 -17.88 36.84 -8.97
CA PHE A 916 -19.05 36.62 -9.82
C PHE A 916 -20.12 35.74 -9.16
N PHE A 917 -19.84 35.22 -7.97
CA PHE A 917 -20.80 34.50 -7.15
C PHE A 917 -21.93 35.43 -6.70
N ASN A 918 -23.19 35.04 -6.87
CA ASN A 918 -24.33 35.90 -6.53
C ASN A 918 -25.62 35.09 -6.34
N VAL A 919 -26.58 35.68 -5.62
CA VAL A 919 -27.95 35.15 -5.52
C VAL A 919 -28.70 35.25 -6.85
N SER A 920 -29.78 34.48 -6.97
CA SER A 920 -30.65 34.42 -8.16
C SER A 920 -31.04 35.80 -8.73
N GLU A 921 -31.32 35.87 -10.04
CA GLU A 921 -31.76 37.12 -10.68
C GLU A 921 -33.14 37.59 -10.20
N SER A 922 -34.01 36.65 -9.85
CA SER A 922 -35.35 36.91 -9.31
C SER A 922 -35.38 37.12 -7.80
N TYR A 923 -34.23 37.16 -7.11
CA TYR A 923 -34.14 37.29 -5.65
C TYR A 923 -34.99 38.42 -5.08
N SER A 924 -35.02 39.59 -5.75
CA SER A 924 -35.81 40.75 -5.29
C SER A 924 -37.32 40.54 -5.31
N LYS A 925 -37.80 39.56 -6.07
CA LYS A 925 -39.23 39.25 -6.27
C LYS A 925 -39.72 38.08 -5.40
N MET A 926 -38.80 37.35 -4.75
CA MET A 926 -39.12 36.21 -3.90
C MET A 926 -39.72 36.66 -2.56
N SER A 927 -40.50 35.80 -1.92
CA SER A 927 -40.97 36.03 -0.55
C SER A 927 -39.80 36.07 0.44
N LYS A 928 -40.01 36.63 1.64
CA LYS A 928 -38.95 36.73 2.64
C LYS A 928 -38.36 35.37 3.01
N GLU A 929 -39.21 34.37 3.24
CA GLU A 929 -38.79 33.01 3.57
C GLU A 929 -37.98 32.37 2.43
N GLN A 930 -38.45 32.52 1.19
CA GLN A 930 -37.73 32.03 0.01
C GLN A 930 -36.36 32.72 -0.17
N ARG A 931 -36.25 34.00 0.20
CA ARG A 931 -34.96 34.72 0.15
C ARG A 931 -33.99 34.26 1.22
N GLU A 932 -34.46 33.95 2.42
CA GLU A 932 -33.62 33.36 3.47
C GLU A 932 -33.11 31.97 3.05
N GLU A 933 -33.97 31.16 2.43
CA GLU A 933 -33.59 29.84 1.91
C GLU A 933 -32.64 29.95 0.69
N GLU A 934 -32.84 30.94 -0.19
CA GLU A 934 -31.92 31.21 -1.30
C GLU A 934 -30.54 31.71 -0.82
N ILE A 935 -30.46 32.47 0.29
CA ILE A 935 -29.16 32.79 0.91
C ILE A 935 -28.46 31.50 1.34
N HIS A 936 -29.20 30.58 1.96
CA HIS A 936 -28.65 29.31 2.43
C HIS A 936 -28.23 28.39 1.29
N ASN A 937 -29.05 28.24 0.25
CA ASN A 937 -28.74 27.37 -0.90
C ASN A 937 -27.65 27.96 -1.81
N SER A 938 -27.53 29.29 -1.84
CA SER A 938 -26.48 29.95 -2.60
C SER A 938 -25.12 29.72 -1.96
N MET A 939 -25.02 29.90 -0.64
CA MET A 939 -23.81 29.73 0.19
C MET A 939 -23.43 28.26 0.38
#